data_AF-A0A8S3AD77-F1
#
_entry.id   AF-A0A8S3AD77-F1
#
_cell.length_a   1.000
_cell.length_b   1.000
_cell.length_c   1.000
_cell.angle_alpha   90.00
_cell.angle_beta   90.00
_cell.angle_gamma   90.00
#
_symmetry.space_group_name_H-M   'P 1'
#
loop_
_entity.id
_entity.type
_entity.pdbx_description
1 polymer ?
#
loop_
_entity_poly.entity_id
_entity_poly.type
_entity_poly.pdbx_seq_one_letter_code
_entity_poly.pdbx_strand_id
1 'polypeptide(L)'
;AINRQFFCRFREHGERYSTGDNSYPCSVALGDFNGDHFIDAAVVYTTIDQVCIFQGSENGTFQATEQFLIGSSLSRKFIVAGRLNVNTTLDLIVVDSSTNNTIVLEGTGDGKFAVKAKHSTGSNSGPYVIAAGDFDHDSKSDIVVVNYGINSILVLRSYTTSLISTENRWSPDSEFQPLSMIVYDINNDQNLDVIAADGSSNSVVLFLGNGNGLFDMREAFSIKNDQSGPYLIAVGNFNNDNQTDIVVTLYLTYKVRIYFGQKNGSFVQGYECEVSPDWMLIVLLAGDFNDDKNLDLVVGNADDGQLAILLGNGNGSLGEPLYYTSVYSSDILVAMGDFNSDNITDFAIANSDSHAFVISLGNGDGTFKDPTYLSNEDYYTNCLVIGDLNKDTIVDIVITIPDNSGIGISLGKKDGTFESMYFYEDELGSYPMFIVLNYFNKDSNIDIAILNSITPSIDVFYGNGDGMFRTNSTLNLENGSDPLLMATGDFNKDGEIDIVTADTVSNDLSLFLLQYKPDFINKNTYPQESGAHPSAVTVGDFNNDLQMDIVVANSGTNEVRILMDYSSSSTFMKTATYSTGENSHPQQVVVADFNKDSQLDIAVVNSWSNTLKVFLISNNGTTANSTEYSTGSKSSPNSLAVGDFNKDGWTDIVVANNESSNIGIFLGYDYPTFNSQIIRIEQHNSYTTYVVVGDFNGDSQWDIAVTCFKKNSVSVFLGLGNGTFENEISNPLPTSSYPTAMVVGDFNNDNQSDIVVVNSRGKTISVLLGYGNGTFATDISKST
;
A
#
# COMPACT_ATOMS: atom_id res chain seq x y z
N ALA A 1 -12.05 18.09 21.18
CA ALA A 1 -11.40 17.08 20.32
C ALA A 1 -12.12 15.75 20.54
N ILE A 2 -12.13 14.86 19.54
CA ILE A 2 -12.83 13.55 19.62
C ILE A 2 -11.75 12.46 19.59
N ASN A 3 -11.59 11.72 20.69
CA ASN A 3 -10.72 10.53 20.72
C ASN A 3 -11.34 9.40 19.89
N ARG A 4 -10.50 8.61 19.18
CA ARG A 4 -10.88 7.47 18.32
C ARG A 4 -10.02 6.24 18.71
N GLN A 5 -10.61 5.05 18.99
CA GLN A 5 -9.96 3.91 19.69
C GLN A 5 -10.59 2.51 19.35
N PHE A 6 -9.88 1.53 18.72
CA PHE A 6 -10.49 0.28 18.16
C PHE A 6 -9.59 -1.01 18.18
N PHE A 7 -10.12 -2.21 17.78
CA PHE A 7 -9.68 -3.59 18.19
C PHE A 7 -9.44 -4.65 17.04
N CYS A 8 -8.72 -5.81 17.23
CA CYS A 8 -8.09 -6.61 16.11
C CYS A 8 -7.69 -8.15 16.36
N ARG A 9 -7.66 -9.13 15.36
CA ARG A 9 -7.13 -10.58 15.41
C ARG A 9 -6.74 -11.35 14.05
N PHE A 10 -5.78 -12.33 14.04
CA PHE A 10 -4.61 -12.42 13.06
C PHE A 10 -4.35 -13.48 11.88
N ARG A 11 -3.38 -13.17 10.91
CA ARG A 11 -2.49 -13.99 9.95
C ARG A 11 -1.57 -13.40 8.76
N GLU A 12 -1.92 -13.36 7.43
CA GLU A 12 -1.09 -12.88 6.22
C GLU A 12 -1.92 -12.30 4.98
N HIS A 13 -1.46 -11.71 3.81
CA HIS A 13 -0.46 -10.65 3.34
C HIS A 13 -0.68 -10.19 1.82
N GLY A 14 -0.17 -9.01 1.31
CA GLY A 14 0.17 -8.69 -0.14
C GLY A 14 -0.41 -7.43 -0.93
N GLU A 15 0.42 -6.74 -1.77
CA GLU A 15 0.15 -5.59 -2.74
C GLU A 15 0.24 -6.04 -4.24
N ARG A 16 -0.56 -5.54 -5.21
CA ARG A 16 -0.70 -6.17 -6.57
C ARG A 16 -1.54 -5.44 -7.66
N TYR A 17 -0.94 -4.99 -8.78
CA TYR A 17 -1.70 -4.50 -9.96
C TYR A 17 -2.17 -5.64 -10.89
N SER A 18 -3.44 -6.06 -10.73
CA SER A 18 -4.02 -7.19 -11.49
C SER A 18 -4.15 -6.92 -12.99
N THR A 19 -3.60 -7.82 -13.82
CA THR A 19 -3.80 -7.83 -15.28
C THR A 19 -5.01 -8.69 -15.72
N GLY A 20 -5.75 -9.27 -14.77
CA GLY A 20 -6.98 -10.05 -14.98
C GLY A 20 -6.82 -11.58 -14.87
N ASP A 21 -7.93 -12.28 -14.63
CA ASP A 21 -7.93 -13.74 -14.41
C ASP A 21 -7.32 -14.53 -15.59
N ASN A 22 -6.33 -15.39 -15.28
CA ASN A 22 -5.55 -16.17 -16.26
C ASN A 22 -4.71 -15.34 -17.25
N SER A 23 -4.40 -14.07 -16.94
CA SER A 23 -3.41 -13.30 -17.71
C SER A 23 -1.99 -13.58 -17.17
N TYR A 24 -1.10 -14.06 -18.03
CA TYR A 24 0.29 -14.35 -17.67
C TYR A 24 1.20 -13.35 -18.39
N PRO A 25 1.51 -12.18 -17.78
CA PRO A 25 2.37 -11.16 -18.40
C PRO A 25 3.77 -11.72 -18.66
N CYS A 26 4.40 -11.28 -19.77
CA CYS A 26 5.64 -11.88 -20.28
C CYS A 26 6.57 -10.95 -21.06
N SER A 27 6.24 -9.66 -21.17
CA SER A 27 7.14 -8.56 -21.55
C SER A 27 6.42 -7.24 -21.29
N VAL A 28 7.18 -6.20 -20.96
CA VAL A 28 6.72 -4.81 -20.84
C VAL A 28 7.59 -3.90 -21.72
N ALA A 29 7.02 -2.83 -22.26
CA ALA A 29 7.75 -1.70 -22.85
C ALA A 29 7.29 -0.40 -22.18
N LEU A 30 8.21 0.55 -22.01
CA LEU A 30 7.99 1.81 -21.31
C LEU A 30 8.09 3.01 -22.26
N GLY A 31 7.40 4.10 -21.92
CA GLY A 31 7.60 5.43 -22.51
C GLY A 31 6.34 6.30 -22.48
N ASP A 32 6.50 7.59 -22.75
CA ASP A 32 5.39 8.54 -22.95
C ASP A 32 4.60 8.16 -24.23
N PHE A 33 3.42 7.53 -24.10
CA PHE A 33 2.57 7.11 -25.23
C PHE A 33 1.42 8.09 -25.52
N ASN A 34 1.24 9.11 -24.68
CA ASN A 34 0.05 9.97 -24.68
C ASN A 34 0.37 11.49 -24.77
N GLY A 35 1.63 11.89 -24.57
CA GLY A 35 2.12 13.25 -24.61
C GLY A 35 2.07 14.02 -23.29
N ASP A 36 1.77 13.40 -22.15
CA ASP A 36 1.66 14.04 -20.82
C ASP A 36 2.99 14.14 -20.05
N HIS A 37 4.05 13.51 -20.56
CA HIS A 37 5.42 13.46 -20.02
C HIS A 37 5.65 12.52 -18.83
N PHE A 38 4.67 11.69 -18.46
CA PHE A 38 4.90 10.55 -17.57
C PHE A 38 5.23 9.27 -18.36
N ILE A 39 5.72 8.24 -17.67
CA ILE A 39 6.10 6.97 -18.29
C ILE A 39 4.91 6.00 -18.26
N ASP A 40 4.34 5.72 -19.43
CA ASP A 40 3.34 4.67 -19.59
C ASP A 40 3.98 3.28 -19.72
N ALA A 41 3.22 2.21 -19.47
CA ALA A 41 3.64 0.82 -19.59
C ALA A 41 2.73 0.01 -20.53
N ALA A 42 3.32 -0.64 -21.53
CA ALA A 42 2.65 -1.53 -22.48
C ALA A 42 2.99 -3.00 -22.19
N VAL A 43 2.02 -3.78 -21.71
CA VAL A 43 2.22 -5.16 -21.24
C VAL A 43 1.63 -6.18 -22.22
N VAL A 44 2.37 -7.26 -22.49
CA VAL A 44 1.93 -8.40 -23.32
C VAL A 44 2.01 -9.75 -22.60
N TYR A 45 1.20 -10.72 -23.04
CA TYR A 45 0.87 -11.93 -22.29
C TYR A 45 1.06 -13.23 -23.08
N THR A 46 1.31 -14.33 -22.36
CA THR A 46 1.38 -15.67 -22.97
C THR A 46 -0.01 -16.26 -23.25
N THR A 47 -0.98 -15.97 -22.39
CA THR A 47 -2.32 -16.60 -22.36
C THR A 47 -3.45 -15.76 -22.95
N ILE A 48 -3.20 -14.49 -23.29
CA ILE A 48 -4.12 -13.62 -24.02
C ILE A 48 -3.37 -12.89 -25.15
N ASP A 49 -4.10 -12.47 -26.18
CA ASP A 49 -3.54 -11.90 -27.41
C ASP A 49 -3.76 -10.39 -27.51
N GLN A 50 -3.48 -9.71 -26.40
CA GLN A 50 -3.64 -8.27 -26.26
C GLN A 50 -2.31 -7.62 -25.86
N VAL A 51 -2.15 -6.35 -26.25
CA VAL A 51 -1.34 -5.38 -25.50
C VAL A 51 -2.31 -4.65 -24.58
N CYS A 52 -2.02 -4.58 -23.28
CA CYS A 52 -2.70 -3.67 -22.36
C CYS A 52 -1.81 -2.44 -22.16
N ILE A 53 -2.39 -1.24 -22.27
CA ILE A 53 -1.73 0.00 -21.88
C ILE A 53 -2.15 0.36 -20.47
N PHE A 54 -1.15 0.62 -19.65
CA PHE A 54 -1.29 1.22 -18.33
C PHE A 54 -0.71 2.63 -18.42
N GLN A 55 -1.54 3.64 -18.24
CA GLN A 55 -1.09 5.03 -18.21
C GLN A 55 -0.40 5.30 -16.87
N GLY A 56 0.76 5.95 -16.91
CA GLY A 56 1.49 6.38 -15.72
C GLY A 56 0.95 7.71 -15.16
N SER A 57 1.38 8.07 -13.95
CA SER A 57 1.05 9.35 -13.31
C SER A 57 2.23 9.90 -12.50
N GLU A 58 2.19 11.20 -12.17
CA GLU A 58 3.23 11.95 -11.46
C GLU A 58 3.74 11.29 -10.15
N ASN A 59 2.94 10.44 -9.52
CA ASN A 59 3.26 9.68 -8.31
C ASN A 59 3.69 8.22 -8.56
N GLY A 60 4.04 7.84 -9.79
CA GLY A 60 4.50 6.50 -10.17
C GLY A 60 3.42 5.41 -10.17
N THR A 61 2.13 5.76 -10.03
CA THR A 61 1.03 4.78 -10.09
C THR A 61 0.53 4.55 -11.53
N PHE A 62 -0.13 3.41 -11.77
CA PHE A 62 -0.49 2.97 -13.12
C PHE A 62 -1.96 2.54 -13.22
N GLN A 63 -2.69 3.13 -14.17
CA GLN A 63 -4.10 2.79 -14.45
C GLN A 63 -4.26 2.10 -15.81
N ALA A 64 -4.96 0.96 -15.85
CA ALA A 64 -5.31 0.30 -17.12
C ALA A 64 -6.27 1.16 -17.94
N THR A 65 -5.85 1.63 -19.12
CA THR A 65 -6.64 2.56 -19.96
C THR A 65 -7.21 1.91 -21.21
N GLU A 66 -6.40 1.14 -21.95
CA GLU A 66 -6.77 0.61 -23.28
C GLU A 66 -6.25 -0.82 -23.50
N GLN A 67 -6.93 -1.59 -24.37
CA GLN A 67 -6.55 -2.97 -24.72
C GLN A 67 -6.61 -3.24 -26.23
N PHE A 68 -5.47 -3.60 -26.83
CA PHE A 68 -5.31 -3.77 -28.28
C PHE A 68 -5.12 -5.23 -28.67
N LEU A 69 -6.10 -5.82 -29.36
CA LEU A 69 -6.02 -7.20 -29.86
C LEU A 69 -4.97 -7.30 -30.99
N ILE A 70 -3.92 -8.09 -30.75
CA ILE A 70 -2.80 -8.27 -31.67
C ILE A 70 -2.81 -9.61 -32.41
N GLY A 71 -3.50 -10.65 -31.92
CA GLY A 71 -3.38 -12.00 -32.47
C GLY A 71 -4.46 -13.00 -32.06
N SER A 72 -4.08 -14.28 -32.09
CA SER A 72 -4.86 -15.44 -31.65
C SER A 72 -3.91 -16.61 -31.34
N SER A 73 -2.79 -16.30 -30.69
CA SER A 73 -1.55 -17.09 -30.63
C SER A 73 -1.01 -17.11 -29.19
N LEU A 74 -1.59 -17.99 -28.36
CA LEU A 74 -1.18 -18.23 -26.98
C LEU A 74 0.26 -18.76 -26.92
N SER A 75 1.21 -17.88 -26.64
CA SER A 75 2.66 -18.06 -26.81
C SER A 75 3.44 -16.91 -26.17
N ARG A 76 4.74 -17.08 -25.87
CA ARG A 76 5.60 -16.02 -25.33
C ARG A 76 5.76 -14.89 -26.36
N LYS A 77 5.52 -13.65 -25.93
CA LYS A 77 5.57 -12.44 -26.75
C LYS A 77 6.56 -11.46 -26.13
N PHE A 78 7.23 -10.66 -26.96
CA PHE A 78 8.16 -9.62 -26.52
C PHE A 78 7.75 -8.29 -27.14
N ILE A 79 7.90 -7.18 -26.42
CA ILE A 79 7.47 -5.84 -26.86
C ILE A 79 8.58 -4.81 -26.66
N VAL A 80 8.72 -3.87 -27.58
CA VAL A 80 9.59 -2.69 -27.47
C VAL A 80 8.87 -1.46 -28.04
N ALA A 81 9.22 -0.27 -27.54
CA ALA A 81 8.80 1.02 -28.10
C ALA A 81 9.89 1.61 -29.02
N GLY A 82 9.51 2.35 -30.05
CA GLY A 82 10.45 3.02 -30.95
C GLY A 82 9.77 4.03 -31.87
N ARG A 83 10.55 4.89 -32.55
CA ARG A 83 10.03 5.87 -33.50
C ARG A 83 10.23 5.38 -34.93
N LEU A 84 9.30 4.59 -35.46
CA LEU A 84 9.42 3.97 -36.79
C LEU A 84 9.18 4.97 -37.94
N ASN A 85 8.72 6.17 -37.63
CA ASN A 85 8.27 7.17 -38.59
C ASN A 85 8.61 8.61 -38.14
N VAL A 86 8.26 9.62 -38.94
CA VAL A 86 8.70 11.03 -38.75
C VAL A 86 7.73 11.84 -37.87
N ASN A 87 6.79 11.20 -37.18
CA ASN A 87 5.99 11.83 -36.13
C ASN A 87 6.80 11.94 -34.82
N THR A 88 6.19 12.49 -33.77
CA THR A 88 6.81 12.65 -32.44
C THR A 88 6.42 11.56 -31.44
N THR A 89 5.54 10.63 -31.82
CA THR A 89 4.95 9.63 -30.93
C THR A 89 5.78 8.34 -30.92
N LEU A 90 5.57 7.49 -29.91
CA LEU A 90 6.15 6.15 -29.89
C LEU A 90 5.21 5.16 -30.59
N ASP A 91 5.79 4.31 -31.44
CA ASP A 91 5.16 3.13 -32.00
C ASP A 91 5.55 1.89 -31.16
N LEU A 92 4.70 0.87 -31.10
CA LEU A 92 4.97 -0.38 -30.38
C LEU A 92 5.19 -1.54 -31.36
N ILE A 93 6.21 -2.36 -31.08
CA ILE A 93 6.61 -3.49 -31.91
C ILE A 93 6.57 -4.77 -31.07
N VAL A 94 5.66 -5.68 -31.41
CA VAL A 94 5.48 -6.96 -30.70
C VAL A 94 6.02 -8.12 -31.53
N VAL A 95 6.90 -8.93 -30.95
CA VAL A 95 7.37 -10.23 -31.46
C VAL A 95 6.48 -11.35 -30.94
N ASP A 96 6.05 -12.24 -31.84
CA ASP A 96 5.28 -13.46 -31.54
C ASP A 96 6.11 -14.70 -31.91
N SER A 97 6.52 -15.46 -30.89
CA SER A 97 7.35 -16.66 -31.01
C SER A 97 6.68 -17.82 -31.75
N SER A 98 5.34 -17.89 -31.74
CA SER A 98 4.58 -18.98 -32.37
C SER A 98 4.21 -18.69 -33.83
N THR A 99 3.79 -17.47 -34.15
CA THR A 99 3.45 -17.10 -35.53
C THR A 99 4.68 -16.72 -36.35
N ASN A 100 5.83 -16.50 -35.69
CA ASN A 100 7.10 -16.12 -36.31
C ASN A 100 6.99 -14.77 -37.04
N ASN A 101 6.39 -13.76 -36.41
CA ASN A 101 6.25 -12.40 -36.95
C ASN A 101 6.61 -11.32 -35.93
N THR A 102 7.02 -10.16 -36.42
CA THR A 102 6.79 -8.88 -35.73
C THR A 102 5.42 -8.33 -36.11
N ILE A 103 4.83 -7.56 -35.20
CA ILE A 103 3.55 -6.88 -35.33
C ILE A 103 3.82 -5.41 -35.00
N VAL A 104 3.49 -4.52 -35.93
CA VAL A 104 3.69 -3.06 -35.76
C VAL A 104 2.36 -2.41 -35.39
N LEU A 105 2.35 -1.73 -34.25
CA LEU A 105 1.26 -0.91 -33.77
C LEU A 105 1.70 0.56 -33.86
N GLU A 106 1.07 1.33 -34.74
CA GLU A 106 1.34 2.77 -34.88
C GLU A 106 0.62 3.53 -33.76
N GLY A 107 1.34 4.39 -33.04
CA GLY A 107 0.83 5.13 -31.88
C GLY A 107 0.29 6.50 -32.26
N THR A 108 -0.96 6.82 -31.87
CA THR A 108 -1.62 8.09 -32.21
C THR A 108 -1.24 9.27 -31.32
N GLY A 109 -0.51 9.04 -30.22
CA GLY A 109 -0.09 10.08 -29.28
C GLY A 109 -1.20 10.52 -28.32
N ASP A 110 -2.14 9.63 -28.03
CA ASP A 110 -3.22 9.79 -27.04
C ASP A 110 -3.45 8.47 -26.27
N GLY A 111 -2.35 7.74 -26.02
CA GLY A 111 -2.34 6.40 -25.39
C GLY A 111 -2.83 5.26 -26.30
N LYS A 112 -3.27 5.56 -27.53
CA LYS A 112 -3.92 4.60 -28.42
C LYS A 112 -3.02 4.12 -29.56
N PHE A 113 -3.31 2.90 -29.99
CA PHE A 113 -2.48 2.13 -30.91
C PHE A 113 -3.32 1.41 -31.96
N ALA A 114 -2.79 1.29 -33.18
CA ALA A 114 -3.46 0.55 -34.25
C ALA A 114 -2.48 -0.37 -34.99
N VAL A 115 -2.81 -1.66 -35.09
CA VAL A 115 -2.02 -2.64 -35.86
C VAL A 115 -1.99 -2.22 -37.34
N LYS A 116 -0.81 -1.87 -37.86
CA LYS A 116 -0.63 -1.45 -39.27
C LYS A 116 0.06 -2.49 -40.14
N ALA A 117 0.99 -3.26 -39.58
CA ALA A 117 1.77 -4.22 -40.35
C ALA A 117 2.13 -5.48 -39.56
N LYS A 118 2.45 -6.56 -40.27
CA LYS A 118 3.07 -7.77 -39.73
C LYS A 118 4.17 -8.24 -40.69
N HIS A 119 5.36 -8.53 -40.18
CA HIS A 119 6.52 -8.94 -40.97
C HIS A 119 7.07 -10.26 -40.44
N SER A 120 7.34 -11.22 -41.31
CA SER A 120 7.82 -12.53 -40.85
C SER A 120 9.28 -12.49 -40.43
N THR A 121 9.55 -12.98 -39.23
CA THR A 121 10.90 -13.21 -38.70
C THR A 121 11.57 -14.45 -39.31
N GLY A 122 10.87 -15.23 -40.13
CA GLY A 122 11.37 -16.41 -40.84
C GLY A 122 10.61 -17.69 -40.48
N SER A 123 10.68 -18.72 -41.33
CA SER A 123 10.07 -20.01 -40.99
C SER A 123 10.87 -20.70 -39.88
N ASN A 124 10.18 -21.13 -38.81
CA ASN A 124 10.76 -21.73 -37.60
C ASN A 124 11.79 -20.83 -36.89
N SER A 125 11.71 -19.50 -37.07
CA SER A 125 12.69 -18.57 -36.52
C SER A 125 12.72 -18.54 -34.99
N GLY A 126 11.58 -18.78 -34.32
CA GLY A 126 11.47 -18.75 -32.86
C GLY A 126 12.04 -17.46 -32.26
N PRO A 127 11.51 -16.27 -32.63
CA PRO A 127 12.05 -15.00 -32.18
C PRO A 127 11.88 -14.82 -30.66
N TYR A 128 12.93 -14.37 -29.97
CA TYR A 128 13.01 -14.37 -28.49
C TYR A 128 13.54 -13.07 -27.85
N VAL A 129 14.29 -12.24 -28.58
CA VAL A 129 14.72 -10.91 -28.09
C VAL A 129 14.47 -9.88 -29.19
N ILE A 130 14.06 -8.68 -28.80
CA ILE A 130 13.85 -7.54 -29.70
C ILE A 130 14.48 -6.28 -29.09
N ALA A 131 15.06 -5.42 -29.94
CA ALA A 131 15.55 -4.10 -29.58
C ALA A 131 15.25 -3.08 -30.70
N ALA A 132 15.26 -1.79 -30.37
CA ALA A 132 15.02 -0.68 -31.29
C ALA A 132 16.16 0.34 -31.22
N GLY A 133 16.54 0.94 -32.34
CA GLY A 133 17.63 1.93 -32.41
C GLY A 133 17.80 2.50 -33.82
N ASP A 134 18.40 3.67 -33.96
CA ASP A 134 18.75 4.24 -35.27
C ASP A 134 20.14 3.75 -35.68
N PHE A 135 20.22 2.88 -36.71
CA PHE A 135 21.48 2.25 -37.14
C PHE A 135 22.04 2.86 -38.44
N ASP A 136 21.36 3.82 -39.08
CA ASP A 136 21.86 4.54 -40.27
C ASP A 136 21.80 6.08 -40.18
N HIS A 137 21.42 6.61 -39.03
CA HIS A 137 21.31 8.04 -38.72
C HIS A 137 20.23 8.79 -39.52
N ASP A 138 19.15 8.10 -39.92
CA ASP A 138 18.02 8.72 -40.64
C ASP A 138 16.87 9.23 -39.73
N SER A 139 17.11 9.23 -38.41
CA SER A 139 16.21 9.68 -37.34
C SER A 139 14.97 8.81 -37.10
N LYS A 140 14.99 7.55 -37.52
CA LYS A 140 13.97 6.54 -37.17
C LYS A 140 14.62 5.32 -36.52
N SER A 141 13.89 4.69 -35.61
CA SER A 141 14.29 3.41 -35.04
C SER A 141 14.11 2.29 -36.06
N ASP A 142 15.20 1.66 -36.49
CA ASP A 142 15.13 0.30 -37.02
C ASP A 142 15.00 -0.71 -35.85
N ILE A 143 14.67 -1.96 -36.17
CA ILE A 143 14.42 -3.03 -35.21
C ILE A 143 15.41 -4.19 -35.40
N VAL A 144 15.93 -4.71 -34.30
CA VAL A 144 16.79 -5.91 -34.27
C VAL A 144 16.06 -7.04 -33.56
N VAL A 145 16.06 -8.25 -34.14
CA VAL A 145 15.37 -9.44 -33.59
C VAL A 145 16.30 -10.64 -33.53
N VAL A 146 16.43 -11.25 -32.35
CA VAL A 146 17.11 -12.54 -32.13
C VAL A 146 16.16 -13.69 -32.48
N ASN A 147 16.62 -14.60 -33.34
CA ASN A 147 15.88 -15.77 -33.81
C ASN A 147 16.56 -17.04 -33.30
N TYR A 148 16.04 -17.61 -32.21
CA TYR A 148 16.64 -18.76 -31.54
C TYR A 148 16.51 -20.05 -32.35
N GLY A 149 15.39 -20.25 -33.07
CA GLY A 149 15.14 -21.47 -33.85
C GLY A 149 15.93 -21.59 -35.16
N ILE A 150 16.63 -20.52 -35.57
CA ILE A 150 17.46 -20.45 -36.80
C ILE A 150 18.78 -19.70 -36.56
N ASN A 151 19.27 -19.66 -35.33
CA ASN A 151 20.62 -19.20 -34.96
C ASN A 151 21.06 -17.89 -35.65
N SER A 152 20.22 -16.84 -35.63
CA SER A 152 20.56 -15.58 -36.31
C SER A 152 19.92 -14.32 -35.72
N ILE A 153 20.63 -13.21 -35.88
CA ILE A 153 20.12 -11.86 -35.65
C ILE A 153 19.55 -11.34 -36.98
N LEU A 154 18.36 -10.75 -36.94
CA LEU A 154 17.65 -10.17 -38.08
C LEU A 154 17.50 -8.67 -37.86
N VAL A 155 17.82 -7.85 -38.87
CA VAL A 155 17.49 -6.41 -38.85
C VAL A 155 16.36 -6.07 -39.82
N LEU A 156 15.48 -5.22 -39.31
CA LEU A 156 14.19 -4.83 -39.82
C LEU A 156 14.18 -3.30 -39.89
N ARG A 157 14.44 -2.74 -41.07
CA ARG A 157 14.66 -1.30 -41.25
C ARG A 157 13.39 -0.51 -41.53
N SER A 158 13.32 0.71 -41.02
CA SER A 158 12.13 1.55 -41.04
C SER A 158 12.16 2.62 -42.13
N TYR A 159 11.19 2.61 -43.04
CA TYR A 159 11.17 3.49 -44.21
C TYR A 159 9.90 4.35 -44.28
N THR A 160 10.01 5.56 -44.83
CA THR A 160 8.88 6.51 -44.97
C THR A 160 7.73 6.01 -45.86
N THR A 161 7.92 4.93 -46.62
CA THR A 161 6.88 4.28 -47.44
C THR A 161 6.41 2.93 -46.88
N SER A 162 7.06 2.40 -45.84
CA SER A 162 6.79 1.10 -45.25
C SER A 162 7.42 1.05 -43.85
N LEU A 163 6.57 1.05 -42.82
CA LEU A 163 6.97 1.16 -41.40
C LEU A 163 8.17 0.29 -41.03
N ILE A 164 8.24 -0.93 -41.57
CA ILE A 164 9.39 -1.84 -41.46
C ILE A 164 9.57 -2.60 -42.80
N SER A 165 10.80 -2.99 -43.13
CA SER A 165 11.08 -4.08 -44.09
C SER A 165 12.35 -4.87 -43.74
N THR A 166 12.44 -6.11 -44.22
CA THR A 166 13.54 -7.04 -43.93
C THR A 166 14.75 -6.77 -44.82
N GLU A 167 15.89 -6.41 -44.21
CA GLU A 167 17.15 -6.22 -44.94
C GLU A 167 18.03 -7.48 -44.92
N ASN A 168 18.61 -7.80 -43.76
CA ASN A 168 19.69 -8.77 -43.65
C ASN A 168 19.60 -9.61 -42.38
N ARG A 169 20.35 -10.72 -42.38
CA ARG A 169 20.55 -11.61 -41.23
C ARG A 169 22.03 -11.85 -41.01
N TRP A 170 22.44 -11.86 -39.75
CA TRP A 170 23.79 -12.14 -39.32
C TRP A 170 23.81 -13.39 -38.43
N SER A 171 24.86 -14.18 -38.62
CA SER A 171 25.25 -15.29 -37.76
C SER A 171 26.74 -15.52 -37.99
N PRO A 172 27.58 -15.59 -36.93
CA PRO A 172 29.03 -15.71 -37.09
C PRO A 172 29.45 -17.08 -37.64
N ASP A 173 28.72 -18.14 -37.29
CA ASP A 173 28.95 -19.51 -37.76
C ASP A 173 27.66 -20.37 -37.69
N SER A 174 27.78 -21.70 -37.82
CA SER A 174 26.64 -22.63 -37.80
C SER A 174 26.26 -23.15 -36.40
N GLU A 175 27.03 -22.81 -35.36
CA GLU A 175 26.83 -23.28 -33.99
C GLU A 175 26.19 -22.18 -33.11
N PHE A 176 26.47 -20.90 -33.40
CA PHE A 176 25.97 -19.69 -32.71
C PHE A 176 24.56 -19.82 -32.10
N GLN A 177 24.45 -19.72 -30.78
CA GLN A 177 23.22 -19.84 -30.01
C GLN A 177 22.99 -18.57 -29.18
N PRO A 178 22.37 -17.52 -29.76
CA PRO A 178 22.14 -16.25 -29.07
C PRO A 178 21.11 -16.43 -27.95
N LEU A 179 21.52 -16.21 -26.70
CA LEU A 179 20.67 -16.32 -25.51
C LEU A 179 20.13 -14.95 -25.06
N SER A 180 20.98 -13.91 -25.10
CA SER A 180 20.58 -12.51 -24.92
C SER A 180 21.20 -11.61 -26.00
N MET A 181 20.69 -10.37 -26.07
CA MET A 181 21.19 -9.33 -26.94
C MET A 181 20.93 -7.95 -26.33
N ILE A 182 21.85 -7.03 -26.55
CA ILE A 182 21.71 -5.58 -26.28
C ILE A 182 22.18 -4.76 -27.49
N VAL A 183 21.83 -3.48 -27.51
CA VAL A 183 22.22 -2.51 -28.54
C VAL A 183 22.90 -1.32 -27.85
N TYR A 184 24.11 -0.96 -28.27
CA TYR A 184 24.91 0.10 -27.65
C TYR A 184 26.09 0.52 -28.55
N ASP A 185 26.55 1.76 -28.49
CA ASP A 185 27.83 2.16 -29.11
C ASP A 185 28.99 1.71 -28.20
N ILE A 186 29.56 0.53 -28.46
CA ILE A 186 30.57 -0.07 -27.58
C ILE A 186 31.97 0.45 -27.84
N ASN A 187 32.17 1.15 -28.95
CA ASN A 187 33.48 1.56 -29.44
C ASN A 187 33.69 3.09 -29.41
N ASN A 188 32.62 3.86 -29.16
CA ASN A 188 32.50 5.32 -29.14
C ASN A 188 32.71 5.97 -30.53
N ASP A 189 32.23 5.33 -31.61
CA ASP A 189 32.21 5.92 -32.98
C ASP A 189 30.86 6.49 -33.42
N GLN A 190 29.89 6.53 -32.49
CA GLN A 190 28.51 7.03 -32.63
C GLN A 190 27.57 6.08 -33.39
N ASN A 191 28.00 4.90 -33.81
CA ASN A 191 27.12 3.90 -34.41
C ASN A 191 26.64 2.90 -33.36
N LEU A 192 25.39 2.46 -33.46
CA LEU A 192 24.87 1.42 -32.57
C LEU A 192 25.42 0.05 -32.98
N ASP A 193 26.20 -0.57 -32.10
CA ASP A 193 26.63 -1.95 -32.20
C ASP A 193 25.56 -2.88 -31.61
N VAL A 194 25.58 -4.16 -32.00
CA VAL A 194 24.81 -5.22 -31.34
C VAL A 194 25.76 -6.16 -30.62
N ILE A 195 25.45 -6.51 -29.38
CA ILE A 195 26.23 -7.42 -28.54
C ILE A 195 25.34 -8.60 -28.14
N ALA A 196 25.81 -9.83 -28.36
CA ALA A 196 25.04 -11.05 -28.08
C ALA A 196 25.83 -12.07 -27.24
N ALA A 197 25.13 -12.74 -26.33
CA ALA A 197 25.65 -13.87 -25.56
C ALA A 197 25.48 -15.16 -26.37
N ASP A 198 26.59 -15.80 -26.75
CA ASP A 198 26.57 -17.09 -27.44
C ASP A 198 26.81 -18.25 -26.47
N GLY A 199 25.74 -19.00 -26.21
CA GLY A 199 25.74 -20.15 -25.33
C GLY A 199 26.35 -21.43 -25.93
N SER A 200 26.61 -21.49 -27.23
CA SER A 200 27.22 -22.68 -27.85
C SER A 200 28.75 -22.60 -27.87
N SER A 201 29.30 -21.44 -28.23
CA SER A 201 30.75 -21.21 -28.27
C SER A 201 31.34 -20.70 -26.94
N ASN A 202 30.49 -20.48 -25.92
CA ASN A 202 30.80 -19.78 -24.67
C ASN A 202 31.55 -18.46 -24.95
N SER A 203 30.93 -17.54 -25.69
CA SER A 203 31.54 -16.27 -26.07
C SER A 203 30.55 -15.10 -26.06
N VAL A 204 31.09 -13.89 -26.10
CA VAL A 204 30.32 -12.69 -26.41
C VAL A 204 30.72 -12.24 -27.81
N VAL A 205 29.73 -12.02 -28.68
CA VAL A 205 29.92 -11.64 -30.08
C VAL A 205 29.46 -10.20 -30.30
N LEU A 206 30.30 -9.41 -30.94
CA LEU A 206 29.99 -8.06 -31.41
C LEU A 206 29.63 -8.09 -32.89
N PHE A 207 28.61 -7.32 -33.24
CA PHE A 207 28.24 -6.95 -34.59
C PHE A 207 28.39 -5.43 -34.61
N LEU A 208 29.54 -4.94 -35.08
CA LEU A 208 29.91 -3.53 -35.00
C LEU A 208 29.19 -2.72 -36.10
N GLY A 209 28.52 -1.64 -35.73
CA GLY A 209 27.65 -0.85 -36.60
C GLY A 209 28.43 -0.02 -37.61
N ASN A 210 28.22 -0.25 -38.91
CA ASN A 210 28.89 0.51 -39.99
C ASN A 210 28.19 1.85 -40.33
N GLY A 211 27.33 2.37 -39.44
CA GLY A 211 26.58 3.63 -39.62
C GLY A 211 25.64 3.64 -40.83
N ASN A 212 25.19 2.48 -41.29
CA ASN A 212 24.38 2.31 -42.50
C ASN A 212 23.34 1.18 -42.41
N GLY A 213 23.00 0.74 -41.19
CA GLY A 213 22.11 -0.41 -40.93
C GLY A 213 22.75 -1.79 -41.16
N LEU A 214 24.07 -1.88 -41.36
CA LEU A 214 24.82 -3.14 -41.52
C LEU A 214 25.95 -3.25 -40.48
N PHE A 215 26.40 -4.49 -40.23
CA PHE A 215 27.39 -4.78 -39.18
C PHE A 215 28.58 -5.63 -39.64
N ASP A 216 29.76 -5.35 -39.07
CA ASP A 216 30.99 -6.14 -39.16
C ASP A 216 31.15 -7.03 -37.90
N MET A 217 31.32 -8.34 -38.07
CA MET A 217 31.25 -9.32 -36.97
C MET A 217 32.61 -9.62 -36.33
N ARG A 218 32.66 -9.74 -34.99
CA ARG A 218 33.87 -10.11 -34.23
C ARG A 218 33.57 -10.76 -32.86
N GLU A 219 34.28 -11.82 -32.51
CA GLU A 219 34.32 -12.37 -31.12
C GLU A 219 34.97 -11.34 -30.17
N ALA A 220 34.26 -10.91 -29.13
CA ALA A 220 34.75 -9.93 -28.14
C ALA A 220 35.80 -10.58 -27.24
N PHE A 221 35.40 -11.69 -26.63
CA PHE A 221 36.15 -12.54 -25.70
C PHE A 221 35.41 -13.87 -25.53
N SER A 222 36.05 -14.84 -24.89
CA SER A 222 35.45 -16.16 -24.66
C SER A 222 35.71 -16.71 -23.27
N ILE A 223 34.70 -17.45 -22.79
CA ILE A 223 34.48 -17.99 -21.45
C ILE A 223 34.77 -19.52 -21.44
N LYS A 224 35.40 -20.06 -22.50
CA LYS A 224 35.68 -21.49 -22.76
C LYS A 224 36.42 -22.28 -21.65
N ASN A 225 36.86 -21.65 -20.56
CA ASN A 225 37.51 -22.31 -19.41
C ASN A 225 36.56 -22.55 -18.22
N ASP A 226 35.40 -21.90 -18.17
CA ASP A 226 34.42 -22.06 -17.09
C ASP A 226 33.43 -23.20 -17.37
N GLN A 227 32.69 -23.61 -16.34
CA GLN A 227 31.62 -24.61 -16.46
C GLN A 227 30.28 -24.00 -16.95
N SER A 228 30.25 -22.70 -17.27
CA SER A 228 29.10 -21.97 -17.81
C SER A 228 29.51 -21.09 -18.99
N GLY A 229 28.61 -20.96 -19.97
CA GLY A 229 28.63 -19.84 -20.93
C GLY A 229 28.01 -18.56 -20.35
N PRO A 230 28.07 -17.44 -21.10
CA PRO A 230 27.32 -16.23 -20.78
C PRO A 230 25.83 -16.45 -21.07
N TYR A 231 24.95 -15.82 -20.28
CA TYR A 231 23.50 -15.92 -20.44
C TYR A 231 22.84 -14.56 -20.72
N LEU A 232 23.13 -13.55 -19.90
CA LEU A 232 22.68 -12.16 -20.08
C LEU A 232 23.88 -11.23 -20.27
N ILE A 233 23.62 -10.04 -20.81
CA ILE A 233 24.62 -8.99 -21.03
C ILE A 233 24.02 -7.63 -20.67
N ALA A 234 24.80 -6.79 -19.98
CA ALA A 234 24.62 -5.34 -19.93
C ALA A 234 25.98 -4.65 -20.15
N VAL A 235 25.99 -3.32 -20.30
CA VAL A 235 27.17 -2.53 -20.68
C VAL A 235 27.19 -1.16 -19.99
N GLY A 236 28.39 -0.59 -19.86
CA GLY A 236 28.59 0.77 -19.39
C GLY A 236 30.01 0.99 -18.85
N ASN A 237 30.28 2.17 -18.29
CA ASN A 237 31.59 2.58 -17.78
C ASN A 237 31.75 2.23 -16.28
N PHE A 238 31.82 0.95 -15.93
CA PHE A 238 31.85 0.49 -14.52
C PHE A 238 33.13 0.88 -13.78
N ASN A 239 34.22 1.13 -14.49
CA ASN A 239 35.54 1.49 -13.93
C ASN A 239 35.92 2.97 -14.03
N ASN A 240 35.03 3.82 -14.57
CA ASN A 240 35.24 5.25 -14.80
C ASN A 240 36.43 5.64 -15.72
N ASP A 241 37.00 4.73 -16.52
CA ASP A 241 38.11 5.02 -17.43
C ASP A 241 37.69 5.64 -18.79
N ASN A 242 36.38 5.71 -19.03
CA ASN A 242 35.68 6.22 -20.23
C ASN A 242 35.74 5.28 -21.45
N GLN A 243 36.04 3.99 -21.24
CA GLN A 243 35.68 2.93 -22.17
C GLN A 243 34.35 2.28 -21.77
N THR A 244 33.68 1.66 -22.73
CA THR A 244 32.51 0.82 -22.44
C THR A 244 32.97 -0.56 -22.01
N ASP A 245 32.66 -0.96 -20.77
CA ASP A 245 32.85 -2.30 -20.24
C ASP A 245 31.62 -3.19 -20.55
N ILE A 246 31.82 -4.51 -20.52
CA ILE A 246 30.74 -5.52 -20.67
C ILE A 246 30.58 -6.27 -19.35
N VAL A 247 29.35 -6.41 -18.87
CA VAL A 247 28.99 -7.33 -17.77
C VAL A 247 28.18 -8.51 -18.32
N VAL A 248 28.42 -9.72 -17.80
CA VAL A 248 27.66 -10.93 -18.14
C VAL A 248 27.26 -11.74 -16.91
N THR A 249 26.11 -12.43 -16.98
CA THR A 249 25.77 -13.52 -16.04
C THR A 249 26.25 -14.87 -16.56
N LEU A 250 26.62 -15.77 -15.64
CA LEU A 250 27.10 -17.12 -15.91
C LEU A 250 26.16 -18.15 -15.28
N TYR A 251 25.16 -18.59 -16.05
CA TYR A 251 24.00 -19.41 -15.66
C TYR A 251 24.31 -20.65 -14.79
N LEU A 252 25.32 -21.45 -15.13
CA LEU A 252 25.67 -22.68 -14.39
C LEU A 252 26.68 -22.47 -13.25
N THR A 253 27.06 -21.21 -12.97
CA THR A 253 28.04 -20.87 -11.92
C THR A 253 27.61 -19.67 -11.07
N TYR A 254 26.34 -19.23 -11.18
CA TYR A 254 25.69 -18.26 -10.28
C TYR A 254 26.42 -16.91 -10.13
N LYS A 255 27.15 -16.53 -11.18
CA LYS A 255 28.16 -15.47 -11.16
C LYS A 255 27.86 -14.33 -12.11
N VAL A 256 28.27 -13.14 -11.70
CA VAL A 256 28.41 -11.95 -12.53
C VAL A 256 29.89 -11.71 -12.79
N ARG A 257 30.24 -11.36 -14.03
CA ARG A 257 31.62 -11.03 -14.43
C ARG A 257 31.65 -9.78 -15.29
N ILE A 258 32.47 -8.81 -14.89
CA ILE A 258 32.72 -7.56 -15.62
C ILE A 258 34.03 -7.68 -16.40
N TYR A 259 34.00 -7.30 -17.67
CA TYR A 259 35.12 -7.25 -18.58
C TYR A 259 35.38 -5.79 -18.98
N PHE A 260 36.53 -5.26 -18.58
CA PHE A 260 36.87 -3.86 -18.82
C PHE A 260 37.21 -3.63 -20.30
N GLY A 261 36.58 -2.61 -20.88
CA GLY A 261 36.85 -2.13 -22.23
C GLY A 261 38.24 -1.53 -22.32
N GLN A 262 38.88 -1.64 -23.48
CA GLN A 262 40.25 -1.14 -23.71
C GLN A 262 40.31 -0.29 -24.98
N LYS A 263 41.23 0.70 -24.98
CA LYS A 263 41.41 1.72 -26.05
C LYS A 263 41.83 1.18 -27.43
N ASN A 264 41.93 -0.13 -27.57
CA ASN A 264 42.17 -0.87 -28.81
C ASN A 264 40.95 -1.71 -29.26
N GLY A 265 39.78 -1.50 -28.65
CA GLY A 265 38.59 -2.31 -28.89
C GLY A 265 38.80 -3.76 -28.46
N SER A 266 39.39 -4.01 -27.30
CA SER A 266 39.48 -5.35 -26.70
C SER A 266 39.00 -5.32 -25.26
N PHE A 267 38.78 -6.48 -24.68
CA PHE A 267 38.20 -6.64 -23.35
C PHE A 267 39.11 -7.49 -22.47
N VAL A 268 39.27 -7.10 -21.21
CA VAL A 268 40.03 -7.85 -20.19
C VAL A 268 39.12 -8.19 -19.02
N GLN A 269 39.16 -9.41 -18.51
CA GLN A 269 38.38 -9.76 -17.32
C GLN A 269 38.84 -8.89 -16.14
N GLY A 270 37.90 -8.13 -15.57
CA GLY A 270 38.15 -7.15 -14.52
C GLY A 270 37.73 -7.63 -13.15
N TYR A 271 36.43 -7.87 -12.97
CA TYR A 271 35.82 -8.30 -11.71
C TYR A 271 34.91 -9.52 -11.89
N GLU A 272 34.74 -10.29 -10.82
CA GLU A 272 33.83 -11.44 -10.76
C GLU A 272 33.34 -11.61 -9.32
N CYS A 273 32.03 -11.78 -9.17
CA CYS A 273 31.39 -12.14 -7.91
C CYS A 273 30.33 -13.23 -8.13
N GLU A 274 30.19 -14.11 -7.14
CA GLU A 274 29.04 -15.01 -7.02
C GLU A 274 27.92 -14.19 -6.38
N VAL A 275 26.72 -14.18 -6.99
CA VAL A 275 25.62 -13.34 -6.52
C VAL A 275 24.92 -13.99 -5.33
N SER A 276 24.71 -15.30 -5.39
CA SER A 276 24.24 -16.15 -4.30
C SER A 276 24.44 -17.62 -4.71
N PRO A 277 24.65 -18.56 -3.76
CA PRO A 277 24.65 -19.98 -4.05
C PRO A 277 23.35 -20.44 -4.73
N ASP A 278 23.48 -21.36 -5.68
CA ASP A 278 22.40 -22.01 -6.44
C ASP A 278 21.51 -21.08 -7.31
N TRP A 279 21.72 -19.76 -7.32
CA TRP A 279 20.91 -18.78 -8.07
C TRP A 279 21.03 -18.85 -9.60
N MET A 280 19.96 -19.28 -10.27
CA MET A 280 19.83 -19.33 -11.72
C MET A 280 19.51 -17.94 -12.30
N LEU A 281 20.55 -17.18 -12.66
CA LEU A 281 20.44 -15.75 -13.01
C LEU A 281 19.69 -15.50 -14.34
N ILE A 282 18.47 -14.96 -14.28
CA ILE A 282 17.59 -14.62 -15.43
C ILE A 282 17.28 -13.12 -15.62
N VAL A 283 17.64 -12.27 -14.65
CA VAL A 283 17.65 -10.81 -14.84
C VAL A 283 19.10 -10.30 -14.75
N LEU A 284 19.43 -9.31 -15.58
CA LEU A 284 20.64 -8.49 -15.48
C LEU A 284 20.32 -7.11 -16.07
N LEU A 285 20.38 -6.08 -15.25
CA LEU A 285 20.30 -4.67 -15.66
C LEU A 285 21.47 -3.89 -15.05
N ALA A 286 21.80 -2.75 -15.66
CA ALA A 286 22.87 -1.85 -15.22
C ALA A 286 22.37 -0.41 -15.25
N GLY A 287 22.75 0.36 -14.23
CA GLY A 287 22.34 1.75 -14.05
C GLY A 287 22.96 2.35 -12.80
N ASP A 288 22.71 3.64 -12.57
CA ASP A 288 23.00 4.31 -11.30
C ASP A 288 21.72 4.31 -10.47
N PHE A 289 21.73 3.68 -9.29
CA PHE A 289 20.57 3.60 -8.40
C PHE A 289 20.80 4.35 -7.07
N ASN A 290 21.90 5.12 -6.96
CA ASN A 290 22.29 5.84 -5.74
C ASN A 290 22.80 7.30 -5.97
N ASP A 291 22.70 7.81 -7.21
CA ASP A 291 23.24 9.09 -7.72
C ASP A 291 24.76 9.30 -7.46
N ASP A 292 25.52 8.24 -7.19
CA ASP A 292 26.97 8.31 -6.99
C ASP A 292 27.77 8.37 -8.30
N LYS A 293 27.09 8.18 -9.44
CA LYS A 293 27.58 8.22 -10.83
C LYS A 293 28.52 7.08 -11.23
N ASN A 294 28.52 6.01 -10.45
CA ASN A 294 29.02 4.71 -10.86
C ASN A 294 27.87 3.87 -11.46
N LEU A 295 28.16 2.64 -11.91
CA LEU A 295 27.13 1.72 -12.38
C LEU A 295 27.03 0.53 -11.44
N ASP A 296 25.86 0.39 -10.84
CA ASP A 296 25.43 -0.78 -10.09
C ASP A 296 24.81 -1.82 -11.04
N LEU A 297 24.40 -2.96 -10.47
CA LEU A 297 23.67 -4.00 -11.18
C LEU A 297 22.43 -4.45 -10.41
N VAL A 298 21.36 -4.76 -11.14
CA VAL A 298 20.23 -5.58 -10.66
C VAL A 298 20.32 -6.95 -11.32
N VAL A 299 20.26 -8.02 -10.52
CA VAL A 299 20.36 -9.42 -10.97
C VAL A 299 19.24 -10.23 -10.32
N GLY A 300 18.65 -11.21 -11.03
CA GLY A 300 17.45 -11.92 -10.54
C GLY A 300 17.46 -13.43 -10.74
N ASN A 301 16.89 -14.17 -9.79
CA ASN A 301 16.86 -15.63 -9.74
C ASN A 301 15.62 -16.24 -10.42
N ALA A 302 15.79 -17.41 -11.07
CA ALA A 302 14.71 -18.13 -11.77
C ALA A 302 13.91 -19.10 -10.89
N ASP A 303 14.45 -19.53 -9.74
CA ASP A 303 13.75 -20.54 -8.92
C ASP A 303 12.69 -19.92 -8.00
N ASP A 304 12.91 -18.68 -7.53
CA ASP A 304 12.03 -18.02 -6.55
C ASP A 304 11.76 -16.52 -6.81
N GLY A 305 12.39 -15.90 -7.82
CA GLY A 305 12.11 -14.51 -8.16
C GLY A 305 12.70 -13.47 -7.21
N GLN A 306 13.69 -13.86 -6.39
CA GLN A 306 14.51 -12.89 -5.66
C GLN A 306 15.36 -12.05 -6.64
N LEU A 307 15.50 -10.77 -6.34
CA LEU A 307 16.46 -9.86 -6.98
C LEU A 307 17.61 -9.58 -6.02
N ALA A 308 18.77 -9.21 -6.55
CA ALA A 308 19.91 -8.69 -5.81
C ALA A 308 20.46 -7.45 -6.51
N ILE A 309 20.74 -6.42 -5.73
CA ILE A 309 21.38 -5.18 -6.20
C ILE A 309 22.84 -5.19 -5.75
N LEU A 310 23.78 -4.87 -6.66
CA LEU A 310 25.22 -4.89 -6.38
C LEU A 310 25.82 -3.52 -6.75
N LEU A 311 26.16 -2.71 -5.74
CA LEU A 311 26.54 -1.31 -5.95
C LEU A 311 27.95 -1.16 -6.54
N GLY A 312 28.13 -0.24 -7.48
CA GLY A 312 29.38 -0.02 -8.21
C GLY A 312 30.37 0.84 -7.43
N ASN A 313 31.54 0.31 -7.06
CA ASN A 313 32.57 1.07 -6.34
C ASN A 313 33.38 2.05 -7.24
N GLY A 314 32.84 2.43 -8.40
CA GLY A 314 33.43 3.36 -9.38
C GLY A 314 34.78 2.95 -9.97
N ASN A 315 35.23 1.72 -9.72
CA ASN A 315 36.54 1.18 -10.09
C ASN A 315 36.43 -0.18 -10.79
N GLY A 316 35.21 -0.56 -11.19
CA GLY A 316 34.91 -1.83 -11.85
C GLY A 316 34.67 -3.01 -10.92
N SER A 317 34.72 -2.83 -9.59
CA SER A 317 34.29 -3.83 -8.60
C SER A 317 32.94 -3.45 -7.98
N LEU A 318 32.17 -4.48 -7.61
CA LEU A 318 30.83 -4.33 -7.02
C LEU A 318 30.88 -4.60 -5.50
N GLY A 319 29.96 -4.01 -4.76
CA GLY A 319 29.72 -4.28 -3.34
C GLY A 319 29.09 -5.65 -3.09
N GLU A 320 28.78 -5.91 -1.82
CA GLU A 320 28.05 -7.11 -1.41
C GLU A 320 26.60 -7.09 -1.96
N PRO A 321 26.00 -8.24 -2.35
CA PRO A 321 24.64 -8.29 -2.86
C PRO A 321 23.56 -7.89 -1.84
N LEU A 322 22.75 -6.90 -2.19
CA LEU A 322 21.57 -6.46 -1.44
C LEU A 322 20.33 -7.20 -1.96
N TYR A 323 19.88 -8.22 -1.23
CA TYR A 323 18.76 -9.07 -1.64
C TYR A 323 17.40 -8.38 -1.45
N TYR A 324 16.57 -8.42 -2.50
CA TYR A 324 15.20 -7.90 -2.54
C TYR A 324 14.21 -9.03 -2.88
N THR A 325 13.17 -9.19 -2.06
CA THR A 325 12.23 -10.33 -2.16
C THR A 325 10.92 -9.92 -2.83
N SER A 326 10.95 -9.81 -4.16
CA SER A 326 9.70 -9.74 -4.94
C SER A 326 8.91 -11.07 -4.82
N VAL A 327 7.61 -11.02 -5.09
CA VAL A 327 6.68 -12.13 -4.79
C VAL A 327 7.04 -13.41 -5.56
N TYR A 328 7.33 -14.49 -4.81
CA TYR A 328 7.74 -15.83 -5.26
C TYR A 328 7.22 -16.23 -6.66
N SER A 329 8.08 -16.23 -7.67
CA SER A 329 7.73 -16.50 -9.08
C SER A 329 8.95 -16.87 -9.92
N SER A 330 8.76 -17.71 -10.93
CA SER A 330 9.86 -18.26 -11.75
C SER A 330 10.10 -17.57 -13.11
N ASP A 331 9.19 -16.71 -13.54
CA ASP A 331 9.28 -15.91 -14.77
C ASP A 331 9.13 -14.42 -14.39
N ILE A 332 10.28 -13.78 -14.09
CA ILE A 332 10.39 -12.34 -13.80
C ILE A 332 11.03 -11.61 -14.97
N LEU A 333 10.48 -10.44 -15.29
CA LEU A 333 11.09 -9.46 -16.17
C LEU A 333 11.06 -8.09 -15.52
N VAL A 334 12.19 -7.39 -15.59
CA VAL A 334 12.40 -6.09 -14.93
C VAL A 334 12.69 -5.02 -15.99
N ALA A 335 12.08 -3.84 -15.83
CA ALA A 335 12.40 -2.63 -16.57
C ALA A 335 12.72 -1.50 -15.58
N MET A 336 13.45 -0.48 -16.02
CA MET A 336 13.85 0.67 -15.20
C MET A 336 13.36 1.98 -15.82
N GLY A 337 13.19 2.99 -14.96
CA GLY A 337 12.81 4.35 -15.33
C GLY A 337 12.87 5.25 -14.11
N ASP A 338 12.53 6.52 -14.30
CA ASP A 338 12.13 7.44 -13.23
C ASP A 338 10.61 7.60 -13.41
N PHE A 339 9.81 6.90 -12.60
CA PHE A 339 8.35 6.83 -12.76
C PHE A 339 7.63 7.95 -12.00
N ASN A 340 8.26 8.57 -11.01
CA ASN A 340 7.70 9.67 -10.21
C ASN A 340 8.41 11.03 -10.42
N SER A 341 9.33 11.11 -11.39
CA SER A 341 10.09 12.32 -11.77
C SER A 341 10.97 12.90 -10.66
N ASP A 342 11.44 12.08 -9.70
CA ASP A 342 12.31 12.53 -8.61
C ASP A 342 13.82 12.49 -8.96
N ASN A 343 14.18 11.97 -10.14
CA ASN A 343 15.54 11.74 -10.67
C ASN A 343 16.30 10.57 -10.03
N ILE A 344 15.64 9.72 -9.26
CA ILE A 344 16.15 8.43 -8.79
C ILE A 344 15.72 7.33 -9.78
N THR A 345 16.52 6.26 -9.91
CA THR A 345 16.19 5.13 -10.77
C THR A 345 15.32 4.10 -10.04
N ASP A 346 14.10 3.89 -10.55
CA ASP A 346 13.11 2.92 -10.10
C ASP A 346 13.19 1.59 -10.89
N PHE A 347 12.41 0.58 -10.48
CA PHE A 347 12.11 -0.57 -11.35
C PHE A 347 10.62 -0.97 -11.40
N ALA A 348 10.25 -1.63 -12.49
CA ALA A 348 8.97 -2.30 -12.71
C ALA A 348 9.19 -3.80 -12.97
N ILE A 349 8.52 -4.67 -12.21
CA ILE A 349 8.55 -6.14 -12.32
C ILE A 349 7.24 -6.64 -12.95
N ALA A 350 7.32 -7.32 -14.09
CA ALA A 350 6.23 -8.17 -14.59
C ALA A 350 6.35 -9.59 -14.01
N ASN A 351 5.26 -10.12 -13.45
CA ASN A 351 5.24 -11.41 -12.73
C ASN A 351 4.09 -12.30 -13.24
N SER A 352 4.43 -13.44 -13.84
CA SER A 352 3.44 -14.31 -14.52
C SER A 352 2.53 -15.07 -13.56
N ASP A 353 3.10 -15.63 -12.49
CA ASP A 353 2.38 -16.43 -11.49
C ASP A 353 1.38 -15.58 -10.68
N SER A 354 1.69 -14.29 -10.47
CA SER A 354 0.79 -13.35 -9.80
C SER A 354 -0.17 -12.61 -10.75
N HIS A 355 -0.16 -12.89 -12.07
CA HIS A 355 -1.06 -12.23 -13.03
C HIS A 355 -1.07 -10.69 -12.88
N ALA A 356 0.12 -10.11 -12.73
CA ALA A 356 0.27 -8.73 -12.32
C ALA A 356 1.63 -8.16 -12.74
N PHE A 357 1.79 -6.84 -12.57
CA PHE A 357 3.09 -6.22 -12.41
C PHE A 357 3.15 -5.45 -11.08
N VAL A 358 4.36 -5.12 -10.66
CA VAL A 358 4.71 -4.42 -9.42
C VAL A 358 5.69 -3.31 -9.81
N ILE A 359 5.65 -2.18 -9.11
CA ILE A 359 6.64 -1.12 -9.26
C ILE A 359 7.21 -0.82 -7.88
N SER A 360 8.52 -0.65 -7.82
CA SER A 360 9.26 -0.28 -6.63
C SER A 360 10.12 0.92 -6.99
N LEU A 361 9.78 2.07 -6.42
CA LEU A 361 10.51 3.32 -6.67
C LEU A 361 11.87 3.28 -5.95
N GLY A 362 12.90 3.95 -6.44
CA GLY A 362 14.22 3.99 -5.80
C GLY A 362 14.24 4.87 -4.54
N ASN A 363 15.25 4.65 -3.69
CA ASN A 363 15.51 5.45 -2.49
C ASN A 363 16.74 6.38 -2.62
N GLY A 364 17.50 6.27 -3.71
CA GLY A 364 18.70 7.09 -3.93
C GLY A 364 19.93 6.64 -3.12
N ASP A 365 19.89 5.42 -2.58
CA ASP A 365 21.01 4.77 -1.87
C ASP A 365 21.33 3.37 -2.42
N GLY A 366 20.70 2.97 -3.54
CA GLY A 366 20.77 1.62 -4.09
C GLY A 366 19.72 0.65 -3.55
N THR A 367 18.78 1.12 -2.72
CA THR A 367 17.59 0.37 -2.28
C THR A 367 16.31 0.94 -2.90
N PHE A 368 15.18 0.24 -2.71
CA PHE A 368 13.88 0.57 -3.31
C PHE A 368 12.76 0.54 -2.27
N LYS A 369 11.67 1.24 -2.57
CA LYS A 369 10.47 1.41 -1.74
C LYS A 369 9.63 0.13 -1.69
N ASP A 370 9.94 -0.71 -0.71
CA ASP A 370 8.93 -1.11 0.28
C ASP A 370 8.71 0.14 1.21
N PRO A 371 7.50 0.73 1.48
CA PRO A 371 7.37 2.07 2.17
C PRO A 371 7.28 2.25 3.74
N THR A 372 6.17 2.07 4.54
CA THR A 372 6.06 2.23 6.07
C THR A 372 5.32 1.18 7.01
N TYR A 373 5.96 0.14 7.62
CA TYR A 373 5.38 -0.75 8.68
C TYR A 373 5.92 -0.33 10.06
N LEU A 374 5.07 -0.32 11.10
CA LEU A 374 5.49 0.12 12.45
C LEU A 374 6.33 -0.88 13.30
N SER A 375 6.50 -2.15 12.89
CA SER A 375 7.44 -3.06 13.58
C SER A 375 7.95 -4.20 12.68
N ASN A 376 9.21 -4.59 12.88
CA ASN A 376 9.79 -5.84 12.34
C ASN A 376 9.53 -7.06 13.24
N GLU A 377 9.07 -6.83 14.47
CA GLU A 377 8.66 -7.88 15.40
C GLU A 377 7.14 -8.06 15.40
N ASP A 378 6.77 -9.30 15.70
CA ASP A 378 5.48 -9.91 15.44
C ASP A 378 4.47 -9.54 16.55
N TYR A 379 4.18 -8.25 16.75
CA TYR A 379 3.34 -7.78 17.86
C TYR A 379 1.84 -7.93 17.59
N TYR A 380 1.17 -8.66 18.48
CA TYR A 380 -0.29 -8.59 18.63
C TYR A 380 -0.64 -7.25 19.30
N THR A 381 -1.73 -6.58 18.88
CA THR A 381 -2.24 -5.37 19.54
C THR A 381 -3.76 -5.45 19.77
N ASN A 382 -4.27 -4.83 20.84
CA ASN A 382 -5.72 -4.72 21.12
C ASN A 382 -6.29 -3.32 20.83
N CYS A 383 -5.44 -2.29 20.78
CA CYS A 383 -5.83 -0.88 20.76
C CYS A 383 -4.65 -0.01 20.31
N LEU A 384 -4.94 0.98 19.46
CA LEU A 384 -4.06 2.06 19.01
C LEU A 384 -4.75 3.40 19.27
N VAL A 385 -3.96 4.40 19.68
CA VAL A 385 -4.35 5.81 19.79
C VAL A 385 -3.25 6.72 19.23
N ILE A 386 -3.62 7.98 18.93
CA ILE A 386 -2.76 8.96 18.26
C ILE A 386 -2.82 10.32 18.96
N GLY A 387 -1.71 11.06 19.00
CA GLY A 387 -1.66 12.42 19.55
C GLY A 387 -0.23 12.98 19.63
N ASP A 388 -0.12 14.29 19.78
CA ASP A 388 1.16 15.00 19.95
C ASP A 388 1.64 14.91 21.41
N LEU A 389 2.56 13.99 21.71
CA LEU A 389 3.06 13.70 23.07
C LEU A 389 4.33 14.48 23.42
N ASN A 390 5.05 15.00 22.41
CA ASN A 390 6.33 15.70 22.54
C ASN A 390 6.25 17.24 22.28
N LYS A 391 5.14 17.72 21.70
CA LYS A 391 4.81 19.11 21.31
C LYS A 391 5.62 19.69 20.15
N ASP A 392 6.05 18.88 19.20
CA ASP A 392 6.68 19.30 17.94
C ASP A 392 5.69 19.53 16.77
N THR A 393 4.39 19.38 17.07
CA THR A 393 3.21 19.46 16.19
C THR A 393 3.08 18.36 15.15
N ILE A 394 3.79 17.24 15.32
CA ILE A 394 3.58 15.99 14.58
C ILE A 394 2.68 15.08 15.45
N VAL A 395 2.09 14.05 14.86
CA VAL A 395 1.20 13.12 15.58
C VAL A 395 1.92 11.81 15.87
N ASP A 396 2.11 11.49 17.15
CA ASP A 396 2.72 10.23 17.62
C ASP A 396 1.69 9.09 17.67
N ILE A 397 2.18 7.84 17.75
CA ILE A 397 1.39 6.62 17.87
C ILE A 397 1.67 5.93 19.22
N VAL A 398 0.60 5.47 19.89
CA VAL A 398 0.67 4.59 21.07
C VAL A 398 -0.13 3.32 20.81
N ILE A 399 0.44 2.16 21.12
CA ILE A 399 -0.17 0.83 20.93
C ILE A 399 -0.11 -0.03 22.18
N THR A 400 -1.08 -0.91 22.33
CA THR A 400 -1.02 -2.03 23.31
C THR A 400 -0.23 -3.20 22.74
N ILE A 401 0.55 -3.90 23.58
CA ILE A 401 1.28 -5.12 23.24
C ILE A 401 0.97 -6.19 24.30
N PRO A 402 -0.18 -6.89 24.17
CA PRO A 402 -0.72 -7.75 25.22
C PRO A 402 0.14 -9.00 25.48
N ASP A 403 0.78 -9.54 24.43
CA ASP A 403 1.65 -10.71 24.50
C ASP A 403 2.90 -10.45 25.38
N ASN A 404 3.41 -9.21 25.39
CA ASN A 404 4.52 -8.77 26.25
C ASN A 404 4.03 -8.10 27.56
N SER A 405 2.71 -7.94 27.74
CA SER A 405 2.11 -7.12 28.81
C SER A 405 2.63 -5.67 28.86
N GLY A 406 2.89 -5.07 27.69
CA GLY A 406 3.48 -3.73 27.56
C GLY A 406 2.65 -2.77 26.71
N ILE A 407 3.07 -1.50 26.65
CA ILE A 407 2.70 -0.59 25.56
C ILE A 407 3.93 -0.20 24.74
N GLY A 408 3.70 0.06 23.45
CA GLY A 408 4.69 0.63 22.53
C GLY A 408 4.34 2.05 22.17
N ILE A 409 5.32 2.95 22.15
CA ILE A 409 5.19 4.36 21.75
C ILE A 409 6.19 4.65 20.63
N SER A 410 5.71 5.23 19.54
CA SER A 410 6.52 5.66 18.40
C SER A 410 6.22 7.13 18.11
N LEU A 411 7.26 7.97 18.16
CA LEU A 411 7.12 9.41 17.89
C LEU A 411 7.08 9.68 16.38
N GLY A 412 6.26 10.64 15.95
CA GLY A 412 6.08 10.97 14.54
C GLY A 412 7.26 11.75 13.95
N LYS A 413 7.41 11.69 12.62
CA LYS A 413 8.38 12.49 11.86
C LYS A 413 7.69 13.23 10.71
N LYS A 414 8.30 14.35 10.27
CA LYS A 414 7.77 15.21 9.20
C LYS A 414 7.87 14.61 7.78
N ASP A 415 8.30 13.36 7.68
CA ASP A 415 8.28 12.52 6.48
C ASP A 415 7.13 11.48 6.52
N GLY A 416 6.29 11.51 7.56
CA GLY A 416 5.20 10.54 7.78
C GLY A 416 5.65 9.20 8.37
N THR A 417 6.96 9.00 8.55
CA THR A 417 7.50 7.84 9.27
C THR A 417 7.54 8.08 10.79
N PHE A 418 7.93 7.05 11.53
CA PHE A 418 7.99 7.08 12.99
C PHE A 418 9.39 6.74 13.52
N GLU A 419 9.73 7.21 14.72
CA GLU A 419 10.89 6.74 15.47
C GLU A 419 10.73 5.29 15.94
N SER A 420 11.86 4.59 16.12
CA SER A 420 11.91 3.21 16.61
C SER A 420 11.13 3.08 17.92
N MET A 421 10.18 2.15 17.96
CA MET A 421 9.20 2.04 19.04
C MET A 421 9.88 1.81 20.40
N TYR A 422 9.56 2.66 21.37
CA TYR A 422 9.95 2.51 22.77
C TYR A 422 8.90 1.68 23.51
N PHE A 423 9.35 0.69 24.29
CA PHE A 423 8.47 -0.22 25.01
C PHE A 423 8.49 0.04 26.52
N TYR A 424 7.30 0.19 27.11
CA TYR A 424 7.12 0.14 28.57
C TYR A 424 6.77 -1.30 28.97
N GLU A 425 7.81 -2.11 29.17
CA GLU A 425 7.72 -3.47 29.72
C GLU A 425 7.95 -3.46 31.25
N ASP A 426 7.54 -4.53 31.95
CA ASP A 426 7.69 -4.74 33.41
C ASP A 426 7.04 -3.72 34.39
N GLU A 427 6.49 -2.57 33.95
CA GLU A 427 5.77 -1.62 34.84
C GLU A 427 4.24 -1.76 34.87
N LEU A 428 3.65 -2.57 33.97
CA LEU A 428 2.20 -2.61 33.72
C LEU A 428 1.46 -3.80 34.34
N GLY A 429 0.16 -3.62 34.59
CA GLY A 429 -0.76 -4.73 34.80
C GLY A 429 -0.79 -5.67 33.60
N SER A 430 -0.83 -6.97 33.87
CA SER A 430 -0.77 -8.01 32.83
C SER A 430 -1.94 -7.93 31.83
N TYR A 431 -1.57 -8.00 30.54
CA TYR A 431 -2.43 -7.95 29.35
C TYR A 431 -3.25 -6.65 29.17
N PRO A 432 -2.65 -5.58 28.63
CA PRO A 432 -3.36 -4.35 28.25
C PRO A 432 -4.36 -4.56 27.10
N MET A 433 -5.50 -3.88 27.21
CA MET A 433 -6.68 -3.98 26.35
C MET A 433 -7.04 -2.67 25.65
N PHE A 434 -6.90 -1.53 26.33
CA PHE A 434 -7.44 -0.25 25.85
C PHE A 434 -6.60 0.93 26.36
N ILE A 435 -6.51 2.02 25.59
CA ILE A 435 -5.71 3.22 25.95
C ILE A 435 -6.54 4.48 25.76
N VAL A 436 -6.43 5.46 26.68
CA VAL A 436 -6.97 6.82 26.53
C VAL A 436 -5.87 7.86 26.73
N LEU A 437 -5.83 8.86 25.86
CA LEU A 437 -5.01 10.06 25.98
C LEU A 437 -5.83 11.22 26.59
N ASN A 438 -5.32 11.88 27.63
CA ASN A 438 -5.94 13.10 28.18
C ASN A 438 -4.96 13.93 29.05
N TYR A 439 -5.38 15.09 29.56
CA TYR A 439 -4.58 15.94 30.46
C TYR A 439 -4.94 15.69 31.93
N PHE A 440 -4.77 14.44 32.41
CA PHE A 440 -5.20 14.04 33.76
C PHE A 440 -4.58 14.93 34.85
N ASN A 441 -3.29 15.22 34.77
CA ASN A 441 -2.56 15.94 35.82
C ASN A 441 -2.70 17.49 35.77
N LYS A 442 -3.42 18.04 34.76
CA LYS A 442 -3.57 19.48 34.45
C LYS A 442 -2.29 20.30 34.20
N ASP A 443 -1.17 19.65 33.89
CA ASP A 443 -0.06 20.28 33.18
C ASP A 443 -0.42 20.44 31.68
N SER A 444 0.57 20.57 30.79
CA SER A 444 0.34 20.81 29.36
C SER A 444 0.81 19.67 28.46
N ASN A 445 1.21 18.55 29.06
CA ASN A 445 1.62 17.31 28.41
C ASN A 445 0.41 16.38 28.29
N ILE A 446 0.37 15.52 27.26
CA ILE A 446 -0.62 14.44 27.22
C ILE A 446 -0.18 13.35 28.21
N ASP A 447 -1.11 12.92 29.06
CA ASP A 447 -1.02 11.75 29.94
C ASP A 447 -1.75 10.55 29.31
N ILE A 448 -1.41 9.33 29.75
CA ILE A 448 -1.99 8.07 29.25
C ILE A 448 -2.67 7.30 30.39
N ALA A 449 -3.88 6.79 30.14
CA ALA A 449 -4.52 5.75 30.95
C ALA A 449 -4.63 4.44 30.15
N ILE A 450 -4.21 3.32 30.74
CA ILE A 450 -4.10 1.99 30.11
C ILE A 450 -4.94 1.00 30.90
N LEU A 451 -5.87 0.30 30.25
CA LEU A 451 -6.74 -0.71 30.86
C LEU A 451 -6.16 -2.11 30.67
N ASN A 452 -6.02 -2.90 31.74
CA ASN A 452 -5.49 -4.26 31.71
C ASN A 452 -6.53 -5.29 32.19
N SER A 453 -6.49 -6.54 31.70
CA SER A 453 -7.52 -7.56 32.00
C SER A 453 -7.06 -8.82 32.72
N ILE A 454 -5.81 -9.28 32.64
CA ILE A 454 -5.37 -10.48 33.40
C ILE A 454 -5.12 -10.15 34.88
N THR A 455 -4.66 -8.93 35.16
CA THR A 455 -4.74 -8.29 36.48
C THR A 455 -5.56 -7.02 36.35
N PRO A 456 -6.90 -7.08 36.52
CA PRO A 456 -7.82 -5.98 36.24
C PRO A 456 -7.41 -4.67 36.91
N SER A 457 -7.03 -3.69 36.10
CA SER A 457 -6.47 -2.41 36.54
C SER A 457 -6.56 -1.34 35.45
N ILE A 458 -6.52 -0.07 35.87
CA ILE A 458 -6.19 1.06 34.99
C ILE A 458 -4.86 1.63 35.49
N ASP A 459 -3.80 1.55 34.70
CA ASP A 459 -2.53 2.22 35.01
C ASP A 459 -2.51 3.61 34.35
N VAL A 460 -2.22 4.64 35.15
CA VAL A 460 -2.16 6.04 34.70
C VAL A 460 -0.73 6.55 34.78
N PHE A 461 -0.24 6.94 33.60
CA PHE A 461 1.10 7.42 33.32
C PHE A 461 1.06 8.88 32.96
N TYR A 462 1.93 9.68 33.58
CA TYR A 462 2.00 11.11 33.28
C TYR A 462 3.04 11.43 32.23
N GLY A 463 2.68 12.27 31.26
CA GLY A 463 3.58 12.73 30.22
C GLY A 463 4.66 13.63 30.80
N ASN A 464 5.91 13.44 30.38
CA ASN A 464 7.01 14.35 30.68
C ASN A 464 7.06 15.53 29.67
N GLY A 465 6.40 15.38 28.52
CA GLY A 465 6.31 16.40 27.46
C GLY A 465 7.42 16.30 26.42
N ASP A 466 8.06 15.14 26.33
CA ASP A 466 9.14 14.74 25.42
C ASP A 466 8.82 13.38 24.75
N GLY A 467 7.54 13.00 24.69
CA GLY A 467 7.08 11.69 24.25
C GLY A 467 7.23 10.57 25.28
N MET A 468 7.95 10.78 26.40
CA MET A 468 8.16 9.78 27.45
C MET A 468 7.25 10.02 28.67
N PHE A 469 7.12 8.97 29.49
CA PHE A 469 6.17 8.88 30.58
C PHE A 469 6.82 8.54 31.91
N ARG A 470 6.06 8.71 32.99
CA ARG A 470 6.40 8.29 34.36
C ARG A 470 5.21 7.61 35.00
N THR A 471 5.46 6.47 35.65
CA THR A 471 4.48 5.76 36.48
C THR A 471 3.93 6.69 37.57
N ASN A 472 2.61 6.75 37.74
CA ASN A 472 1.99 7.54 38.82
C ASN A 472 0.97 6.74 39.66
N SER A 473 -0.04 6.10 39.04
CA SER A 473 -1.13 5.45 39.79
C SER A 473 -1.68 4.20 39.10
N THR A 474 -1.81 3.10 39.85
CA THR A 474 -2.51 1.87 39.45
C THR A 474 -3.87 1.78 40.13
N LEU A 475 -4.94 1.89 39.35
CA LEU A 475 -6.33 1.88 39.80
C LEU A 475 -6.87 0.45 39.73
N ASN A 476 -6.86 -0.26 40.85
CA ASN A 476 -7.21 -1.67 40.89
C ASN A 476 -8.73 -1.89 40.69
N LEU A 477 -9.09 -2.79 39.78
CA LEU A 477 -10.46 -3.26 39.60
C LEU A 477 -10.72 -4.50 40.49
N GLU A 478 -11.87 -5.16 40.33
CA GLU A 478 -12.22 -6.30 41.19
C GLU A 478 -11.65 -7.62 40.65
N ASN A 479 -11.30 -8.54 41.56
CA ASN A 479 -10.65 -9.80 41.17
C ASN A 479 -11.59 -10.68 40.34
N GLY A 480 -11.24 -10.92 39.08
CA GLY A 480 -12.02 -11.72 38.13
C GLY A 480 -13.00 -10.91 37.28
N SER A 481 -12.85 -9.59 37.22
CA SER A 481 -13.48 -8.74 36.21
C SER A 481 -12.76 -8.88 34.85
N ASP A 482 -13.43 -8.56 33.73
CA ASP A 482 -12.87 -8.58 32.37
C ASP A 482 -13.23 -7.26 31.66
N PRO A 483 -12.43 -6.21 31.87
CA PRO A 483 -12.76 -4.85 31.46
C PRO A 483 -12.31 -4.57 30.02
N LEU A 484 -13.20 -4.01 29.21
CA LEU A 484 -13.01 -3.94 27.76
C LEU A 484 -12.73 -2.52 27.23
N LEU A 485 -13.30 -1.49 27.86
CA LEU A 485 -13.37 -0.13 27.30
C LEU A 485 -13.30 0.94 28.39
N MET A 486 -12.72 2.10 28.07
CA MET A 486 -12.72 3.30 28.91
C MET A 486 -13.28 4.53 28.19
N ALA A 487 -13.80 5.49 28.95
CA ALA A 487 -14.09 6.85 28.52
C ALA A 487 -13.66 7.86 29.60
N THR A 488 -13.46 9.12 29.21
CA THR A 488 -12.96 10.18 30.11
C THR A 488 -13.76 11.47 29.96
N GLY A 489 -13.95 12.18 31.07
CA GLY A 489 -14.62 13.49 31.09
C GLY A 489 -14.61 14.08 32.50
N ASP A 490 -15.13 15.29 32.66
CA ASP A 490 -15.40 15.86 33.98
C ASP A 490 -16.77 15.32 34.48
N PHE A 491 -16.73 14.25 35.28
CA PHE A 491 -17.93 13.55 35.76
C PHE A 491 -18.45 14.12 37.09
N ASN A 492 -17.70 15.03 37.74
CA ASN A 492 -18.02 15.56 39.06
C ASN A 492 -18.16 17.09 39.13
N LYS A 493 -17.66 17.79 38.11
CA LYS A 493 -17.66 19.24 37.89
C LYS A 493 -16.70 20.07 38.77
N ASP A 494 -15.58 19.47 39.18
CA ASP A 494 -14.40 20.20 39.71
C ASP A 494 -13.37 20.56 38.64
N GLY A 495 -13.59 20.14 37.39
CA GLY A 495 -12.76 20.42 36.23
C GLY A 495 -11.57 19.48 36.08
N GLU A 496 -11.33 18.52 36.99
CA GLU A 496 -10.41 17.41 36.72
C GLU A 496 -10.96 16.50 35.60
N ILE A 497 -10.09 15.65 35.04
CA ILE A 497 -10.53 14.60 34.11
C ILE A 497 -10.61 13.28 34.88
N ASP A 498 -11.83 12.78 34.99
CA ASP A 498 -12.19 11.50 35.59
C ASP A 498 -12.18 10.38 34.52
N ILE A 499 -12.10 9.11 34.96
CA ILE A 499 -12.08 7.93 34.08
C ILE A 499 -13.25 7.00 34.43
N VAL A 500 -14.02 6.54 33.43
CA VAL A 500 -14.96 5.42 33.59
C VAL A 500 -14.50 4.23 32.73
N THR A 501 -14.57 3.02 33.29
CA THR A 501 -14.36 1.76 32.56
C THR A 501 -15.59 0.86 32.67
N ALA A 502 -15.83 0.03 31.65
CA ALA A 502 -16.93 -0.93 31.59
C ALA A 502 -16.44 -2.38 31.64
N ASP A 503 -17.08 -3.21 32.46
CA ASP A 503 -16.70 -4.62 32.66
C ASP A 503 -17.70 -5.62 32.07
N THR A 504 -17.18 -6.61 31.35
CA THR A 504 -18.00 -7.60 30.64
C THR A 504 -18.37 -8.82 31.49
N VAL A 505 -17.69 -9.07 32.61
CA VAL A 505 -17.90 -10.22 33.50
C VAL A 505 -18.60 -9.81 34.80
N SER A 506 -18.16 -8.75 35.49
CA SER A 506 -18.90 -8.21 36.64
C SER A 506 -20.18 -7.48 36.22
N ASN A 507 -20.31 -7.09 34.95
CA ASN A 507 -21.45 -6.35 34.41
C ASN A 507 -21.66 -5.04 35.18
N ASP A 508 -20.60 -4.26 35.36
CA ASP A 508 -20.61 -2.98 36.08
C ASP A 508 -19.75 -1.93 35.37
N LEU A 509 -19.92 -0.68 35.81
CA LEU A 509 -19.08 0.44 35.42
C LEU A 509 -18.28 0.87 36.64
N SER A 510 -16.96 0.96 36.52
CA SER A 510 -16.09 1.51 37.54
C SER A 510 -15.68 2.93 37.14
N LEU A 511 -16.15 3.91 37.90
CA LEU A 511 -15.80 5.33 37.77
C LEU A 511 -14.71 5.66 38.80
N PHE A 512 -13.63 6.26 38.32
CA PHE A 512 -12.51 6.74 39.11
C PHE A 512 -12.45 8.26 39.02
N LEU A 513 -12.68 8.90 40.16
CA LEU A 513 -12.65 10.35 40.26
C LEU A 513 -11.26 10.81 40.64
N LEU A 514 -10.75 11.77 39.89
CA LEU A 514 -9.56 12.52 40.23
C LEU A 514 -9.95 13.66 41.19
N GLN A 515 -8.97 14.24 41.86
CA GLN A 515 -9.14 15.41 42.72
C GLN A 515 -7.86 16.25 42.65
N TYR A 516 -7.84 17.45 43.24
CA TYR A 516 -6.74 18.43 43.10
C TYR A 516 -5.42 18.04 43.82
N LYS A 517 -4.82 16.92 43.39
CA LYS A 517 -3.48 16.33 43.60
C LYS A 517 -3.48 14.92 42.98
N PRO A 518 -2.33 14.39 42.52
CA PRO A 518 -2.26 13.29 41.53
C PRO A 518 -2.71 11.88 41.98
N ASP A 519 -3.57 11.77 42.98
CA ASP A 519 -4.15 10.52 43.47
C ASP A 519 -5.63 10.42 43.02
N PHE A 520 -6.04 9.33 42.38
CA PHE A 520 -7.47 9.02 42.19
C PHE A 520 -8.02 8.44 43.51
N ILE A 521 -8.92 9.17 44.18
CA ILE A 521 -9.29 8.88 45.58
C ILE A 521 -10.61 8.13 45.72
N ASN A 522 -11.53 8.28 44.76
CA ASN A 522 -12.86 7.65 44.83
C ASN A 522 -13.08 6.70 43.64
N LYS A 523 -13.27 5.41 43.92
CA LYS A 523 -13.88 4.46 42.99
C LYS A 523 -15.37 4.31 43.32
N ASN A 524 -16.25 4.68 42.39
CA ASN A 524 -17.67 4.37 42.45
C ASN A 524 -18.00 3.24 41.45
N THR A 525 -18.79 2.25 41.88
CA THR A 525 -19.20 1.11 41.04
C THR A 525 -20.70 1.19 40.76
N TYR A 526 -21.09 1.17 39.47
CA TYR A 526 -22.49 1.19 39.02
C TYR A 526 -22.86 -0.15 38.35
N PRO A 527 -23.49 -1.08 39.08
CA PRO A 527 -23.89 -2.37 38.51
C PRO A 527 -24.94 -2.18 37.41
N GLN A 528 -24.74 -2.88 36.31
CA GLN A 528 -25.70 -3.01 35.21
C GLN A 528 -26.70 -4.15 35.52
N GLU A 529 -27.61 -4.45 34.59
CA GLU A 529 -28.46 -5.63 34.73
C GLU A 529 -27.67 -6.94 34.55
N SER A 530 -28.16 -8.02 35.17
CA SER A 530 -27.46 -9.31 35.22
C SER A 530 -27.32 -9.93 33.83
N GLY A 531 -26.10 -9.97 33.29
CA GLY A 531 -25.83 -10.44 31.92
C GLY A 531 -25.95 -9.36 30.85
N ALA A 532 -25.82 -8.08 31.24
CA ALA A 532 -25.79 -6.94 30.34
C ALA A 532 -24.72 -7.01 29.25
N HIS A 533 -23.52 -7.50 29.58
CA HIS A 533 -22.33 -7.53 28.71
C HIS A 533 -22.11 -6.22 27.93
N PRO A 534 -21.62 -5.15 28.61
CA PRO A 534 -21.29 -3.87 27.98
C PRO A 534 -20.41 -4.05 26.73
N SER A 535 -20.84 -3.49 25.60
CA SER A 535 -20.17 -3.59 24.29
C SER A 535 -19.63 -2.27 23.77
N ALA A 536 -20.18 -1.13 24.23
CA ALA A 536 -19.65 0.20 23.96
C ALA A 536 -19.95 1.15 25.13
N VAL A 537 -19.03 2.08 25.41
CA VAL A 537 -19.22 3.21 26.33
C VAL A 537 -18.87 4.51 25.61
N THR A 538 -19.62 5.57 25.87
CA THR A 538 -19.37 6.94 25.40
C THR A 538 -19.94 7.95 26.40
N VAL A 539 -19.68 9.24 26.18
CA VAL A 539 -19.98 10.31 27.15
C VAL A 539 -20.54 11.55 26.44
N GLY A 540 -21.38 12.31 27.13
CA GLY A 540 -21.93 13.57 26.64
C GLY A 540 -22.79 14.26 27.69
N ASP A 541 -23.08 15.55 27.51
CA ASP A 541 -24.04 16.27 28.35
C ASP A 541 -25.47 16.05 27.81
N PHE A 542 -26.22 15.13 28.43
CA PHE A 542 -27.59 14.78 28.02
C PHE A 542 -28.67 15.60 28.74
N ASN A 543 -28.26 16.56 29.57
CA ASN A 543 -29.18 17.33 30.40
C ASN A 543 -28.99 18.87 30.30
N ASN A 544 -27.93 19.31 29.64
CA ASN A 544 -27.46 20.69 29.45
C ASN A 544 -27.06 21.42 30.75
N ASP A 545 -26.52 20.69 31.74
CA ASP A 545 -25.97 21.29 32.97
C ASP A 545 -24.44 21.46 33.00
N LEU A 546 -23.71 21.02 31.98
CA LEU A 546 -22.23 21.02 31.87
C LEU A 546 -21.52 20.07 32.85
N GLN A 547 -22.15 18.96 33.22
CA GLN A 547 -21.52 17.76 33.78
C GLN A 547 -21.61 16.64 32.73
N MET A 548 -20.61 15.75 32.65
CA MET A 548 -20.65 14.65 31.68
C MET A 548 -21.56 13.52 32.18
N ASP A 549 -22.50 13.08 31.35
CA ASP A 549 -23.28 11.85 31.54
C ASP A 549 -22.61 10.67 30.81
N ILE A 550 -22.91 9.43 31.24
CA ILE A 550 -22.30 8.20 30.70
C ILE A 550 -23.35 7.40 29.92
N VAL A 551 -23.03 7.01 28.69
CA VAL A 551 -23.89 6.18 27.82
C VAL A 551 -23.22 4.83 27.58
N VAL A 552 -23.97 3.73 27.77
CA VAL A 552 -23.46 2.36 27.63
C VAL A 552 -24.41 1.50 26.81
N ALA A 553 -23.89 0.86 25.75
CA ALA A 553 -24.57 -0.21 25.03
C ALA A 553 -24.31 -1.56 25.70
N ASN A 554 -25.37 -2.34 25.92
CA ASN A 554 -25.34 -3.60 26.64
C ASN A 554 -25.79 -4.72 25.69
N SER A 555 -24.84 -5.53 25.22
CA SER A 555 -25.07 -6.50 24.15
C SER A 555 -25.96 -7.67 24.54
N GLY A 556 -25.86 -8.13 25.80
CA GLY A 556 -26.61 -9.28 26.33
C GLY A 556 -28.05 -8.96 26.73
N THR A 557 -28.29 -7.79 27.34
CA THR A 557 -29.64 -7.33 27.71
C THR A 557 -30.36 -6.54 26.62
N ASN A 558 -29.69 -6.24 25.50
CA ASN A 558 -30.29 -5.62 24.30
C ASN A 558 -30.86 -4.21 24.58
N GLU A 559 -30.03 -3.35 25.15
CA GLU A 559 -30.40 -2.01 25.62
C GLU A 559 -29.22 -1.02 25.57
N VAL A 560 -29.56 0.26 25.50
CA VAL A 560 -28.64 1.36 25.86
C VAL A 560 -29.10 1.94 27.20
N ARG A 561 -28.16 2.18 28.12
CA ARG A 561 -28.39 2.95 29.36
C ARG A 561 -27.68 4.30 29.28
N ILE A 562 -28.34 5.34 29.79
CA ILE A 562 -27.71 6.59 30.21
C ILE A 562 -27.67 6.62 31.74
N LEU A 563 -26.50 6.87 32.31
CA LEU A 563 -26.34 7.23 33.71
C LEU A 563 -26.14 8.75 33.74
N MET A 564 -27.03 9.47 34.43
CA MET A 564 -26.91 10.91 34.66
C MET A 564 -26.72 11.23 36.14
N ASP A 565 -25.95 12.27 36.42
CA ASP A 565 -26.05 13.02 37.66
C ASP A 565 -26.77 14.36 37.43
N TYR A 566 -27.27 14.96 38.50
CA TYR A 566 -27.83 16.31 38.55
C TYR A 566 -27.20 17.07 39.73
N SER A 567 -25.97 16.71 40.06
CA SER A 567 -25.25 17.16 41.25
C SER A 567 -23.75 16.91 41.11
N SER A 568 -22.95 17.84 41.65
CA SER A 568 -21.50 17.68 41.83
C SER A 568 -21.18 16.71 42.98
N SER A 569 -21.87 15.56 43.03
CA SER A 569 -21.67 14.49 44.01
C SER A 569 -21.24 13.17 43.37
N SER A 570 -21.24 13.07 42.04
CA SER A 570 -20.82 11.86 41.28
C SER A 570 -21.53 10.58 41.71
N THR A 571 -22.79 10.69 42.13
CA THR A 571 -23.61 9.55 42.58
C THR A 571 -24.52 8.99 41.48
N PHE A 572 -24.62 9.68 40.33
CA PHE A 572 -25.38 9.23 39.14
C PHE A 572 -26.79 8.72 39.50
N MET A 573 -27.51 9.49 40.32
CA MET A 573 -28.78 9.09 40.94
C MET A 573 -29.94 8.81 39.98
N LYS A 574 -29.72 8.93 38.66
CA LYS A 574 -30.74 8.71 37.64
C LYS A 574 -30.20 7.91 36.47
N THR A 575 -30.67 6.67 36.37
CA THR A 575 -30.47 5.82 35.21
C THR A 575 -31.69 5.88 34.28
N ALA A 576 -31.46 6.03 32.98
CA ALA A 576 -32.47 5.83 31.94
C ALA A 576 -32.06 4.64 31.06
N THR A 577 -33.04 3.81 30.68
CA THR A 577 -32.82 2.55 29.96
C THR A 577 -33.73 2.49 28.73
N TYR A 578 -33.16 2.21 27.56
CA TYR A 578 -33.91 2.10 26.31
C TYR A 578 -33.55 0.80 25.58
N SER A 579 -34.53 -0.06 25.34
CA SER A 579 -34.30 -1.31 24.60
C SER A 579 -33.97 -1.04 23.14
N THR A 580 -32.90 -1.66 22.63
CA THR A 580 -32.52 -1.59 21.22
C THR A 580 -33.43 -2.47 20.37
N GLY A 581 -33.79 -3.66 20.84
CA GLY A 581 -34.75 -4.57 20.20
C GLY A 581 -34.53 -6.02 20.64
N GLU A 582 -35.51 -6.90 20.44
CA GLU A 582 -35.35 -8.32 20.80
C GLU A 582 -34.26 -8.99 19.93
N ASN A 583 -33.22 -9.56 20.55
CA ASN A 583 -32.05 -10.13 19.87
C ASN A 583 -31.37 -9.15 18.88
N SER A 584 -31.18 -7.89 19.31
CA SER A 584 -30.53 -6.84 18.54
C SER A 584 -29.00 -6.89 18.63
N HIS A 585 -28.45 -7.21 19.81
CA HIS A 585 -27.00 -7.33 20.06
C HIS A 585 -26.21 -6.07 19.61
N PRO A 586 -26.43 -4.92 20.28
CA PRO A 586 -25.78 -3.64 19.93
C PRO A 586 -24.25 -3.73 20.01
N GLN A 587 -23.56 -3.15 19.02
CA GLN A 587 -22.09 -3.18 18.91
C GLN A 587 -21.45 -1.82 19.22
N GLN A 588 -21.77 -0.78 18.44
CA GLN A 588 -21.23 0.58 18.62
C GLN A 588 -22.37 1.58 18.84
N VAL A 589 -22.11 2.58 19.68
CA VAL A 589 -22.99 3.72 19.96
C VAL A 589 -22.24 5.03 19.69
N VAL A 590 -22.94 6.03 19.16
CA VAL A 590 -22.45 7.40 18.95
C VAL A 590 -23.48 8.42 19.42
N VAL A 591 -23.02 9.64 19.72
CA VAL A 591 -23.84 10.72 20.28
C VAL A 591 -23.66 12.00 19.45
N ALA A 592 -24.76 12.64 19.09
CA ALA A 592 -24.82 13.87 18.30
C ALA A 592 -26.23 14.47 18.40
N ASP A 593 -26.42 15.73 18.02
CA ASP A 593 -27.77 16.26 17.76
C ASP A 593 -28.26 15.72 16.40
N PHE A 594 -29.29 14.86 16.39
CA PHE A 594 -29.88 14.32 15.16
C PHE A 594 -31.17 15.05 14.73
N ASN A 595 -31.64 16.04 15.52
CA ASN A 595 -32.96 16.64 15.37
C ASN A 595 -32.98 18.19 15.27
N LYS A 596 -31.81 18.84 15.45
CA LYS A 596 -31.57 20.29 15.49
C LYS A 596 -32.20 21.05 16.67
N ASP A 597 -32.47 20.39 17.80
CA ASP A 597 -32.92 21.05 19.04
C ASP A 597 -31.79 21.45 20.01
N SER A 598 -30.53 21.16 19.66
CA SER A 598 -29.33 21.40 20.47
C SER A 598 -29.23 20.55 21.75
N GLN A 599 -29.94 19.42 21.82
CA GLN A 599 -29.69 18.36 22.79
C GLN A 599 -28.94 17.18 22.11
N LEU A 600 -28.03 16.53 22.83
CA LEU A 600 -27.43 15.28 22.37
C LEU A 600 -28.47 14.15 22.35
N ASP A 601 -28.54 13.46 21.22
CA ASP A 601 -29.29 12.24 20.95
C ASP A 601 -28.33 11.04 20.85
N ILE A 602 -28.87 9.82 20.67
CA ILE A 602 -28.09 8.57 20.62
C ILE A 602 -28.40 7.77 19.35
N ALA A 603 -27.38 7.32 18.63
CA ALA A 603 -27.50 6.33 17.55
C ALA A 603 -26.70 5.06 17.86
N VAL A 604 -27.26 3.89 17.58
CA VAL A 604 -26.65 2.57 17.89
C VAL A 604 -26.90 1.56 16.76
N VAL A 605 -25.87 0.76 16.44
CA VAL A 605 -25.95 -0.34 15.44
C VAL A 605 -26.12 -1.70 16.09
N ASN A 606 -27.00 -2.51 15.52
CA ASN A 606 -27.47 -3.78 16.08
C ASN A 606 -27.12 -4.95 15.15
N SER A 607 -26.10 -5.71 15.54
CA SER A 607 -25.46 -6.74 14.69
C SER A 607 -26.35 -7.94 14.35
N TRP A 608 -27.31 -8.31 15.22
CA TRP A 608 -28.18 -9.47 15.03
C TRP A 608 -29.53 -9.09 14.41
N SER A 609 -30.12 -7.95 14.78
CA SER A 609 -31.36 -7.47 14.16
C SER A 609 -31.15 -6.84 12.77
N ASN A 610 -29.91 -6.50 12.40
CA ASN A 610 -29.58 -5.82 11.13
C ASN A 610 -30.20 -4.40 11.04
N THR A 611 -30.12 -3.65 12.15
CA THR A 611 -30.74 -2.33 12.26
C THR A 611 -29.81 -1.26 12.83
N LEU A 612 -30.01 -0.02 12.37
CA LEU A 612 -29.57 1.21 12.99
C LEU A 612 -30.77 1.77 13.78
N LYS A 613 -30.56 2.19 15.03
CA LYS A 613 -31.62 2.79 15.85
C LYS A 613 -31.18 4.11 16.44
N VAL A 614 -32.04 5.12 16.34
CA VAL A 614 -31.82 6.47 16.86
C VAL A 614 -32.84 6.76 17.96
N PHE A 615 -32.37 7.25 19.10
CA PHE A 615 -33.17 7.68 20.24
C PHE A 615 -33.01 9.18 20.42
N LEU A 616 -34.13 9.92 20.35
CA LEU A 616 -34.14 11.31 20.77
C LEU A 616 -34.18 11.39 22.29
N ILE A 617 -33.33 12.21 22.90
CA ILE A 617 -33.23 12.36 24.36
C ILE A 617 -33.63 13.79 24.74
N SER A 618 -34.64 13.94 25.60
CA SER A 618 -34.97 15.25 26.17
C SER A 618 -34.13 15.51 27.43
N ASN A 619 -33.86 16.78 27.78
CA ASN A 619 -32.91 17.23 28.84
C ASN A 619 -33.15 16.62 30.25
N ASN A 620 -34.27 15.92 30.44
CA ASN A 620 -34.57 15.16 31.65
C ASN A 620 -34.19 13.66 31.51
N GLY A 621 -33.35 13.26 30.55
CA GLY A 621 -32.96 11.87 30.34
C GLY A 621 -34.11 10.92 29.99
N THR A 622 -35.23 11.43 29.48
CA THR A 622 -36.30 10.56 28.95
C THR A 622 -36.24 10.57 27.43
N THR A 623 -36.38 9.38 26.81
CA THR A 623 -36.48 9.31 25.36
C THR A 623 -37.77 10.01 24.93
N ALA A 624 -37.63 11.01 24.07
CA ALA A 624 -38.75 11.75 23.49
C ALA A 624 -39.40 10.96 22.34
N ASN A 625 -38.57 10.23 21.57
CA ASN A 625 -38.96 9.33 20.50
C ASN A 625 -37.81 8.36 20.18
N SER A 626 -38.08 7.24 19.52
CA SER A 626 -37.03 6.37 18.96
C SER A 626 -37.45 5.76 17.62
N THR A 627 -36.56 5.79 16.64
CA THR A 627 -36.83 5.28 15.29
C THR A 627 -35.79 4.23 14.89
N GLU A 628 -36.21 3.20 14.16
CA GLU A 628 -35.36 2.10 13.70
C GLU A 628 -35.36 2.02 12.17
N TYR A 629 -34.18 1.80 11.59
CA TYR A 629 -33.93 1.71 10.16
C TYR A 629 -33.18 0.41 9.85
N SER A 630 -33.51 -0.25 8.75
CA SER A 630 -32.77 -1.44 8.33
C SER A 630 -31.46 -1.04 7.66
N THR A 631 -30.37 -1.69 8.03
CA THR A 631 -29.06 -1.58 7.37
C THR A 631 -28.91 -2.54 6.19
N GLY A 632 -29.98 -3.28 5.84
CA GLY A 632 -30.02 -4.26 4.75
C GLY A 632 -30.03 -5.72 5.25
N SER A 633 -30.45 -6.63 4.37
CA SER A 633 -30.53 -8.07 4.68
C SER A 633 -29.15 -8.69 4.84
N LYS A 634 -28.88 -9.33 6.00
CA LYS A 634 -27.56 -9.85 6.38
C LYS A 634 -26.46 -8.78 6.37
N SER A 635 -26.78 -7.59 6.83
CA SER A 635 -25.78 -6.53 6.99
C SER A 635 -24.80 -6.85 8.12
N SER A 636 -25.31 -7.31 9.27
CA SER A 636 -24.57 -7.38 10.53
C SER A 636 -23.70 -6.12 10.75
N PRO A 637 -24.34 -4.97 11.01
CA PRO A 637 -23.64 -3.69 11.11
C PRO A 637 -22.72 -3.70 12.34
N ASN A 638 -21.45 -3.39 12.11
CA ASN A 638 -20.39 -3.52 13.13
C ASN A 638 -19.90 -2.15 13.65
N SER A 639 -19.93 -1.12 12.80
CA SER A 639 -19.42 0.21 13.12
C SER A 639 -20.24 1.33 12.46
N LEU A 640 -20.27 2.51 13.07
CA LEU A 640 -20.87 3.72 12.52
C LEU A 640 -20.06 4.99 12.82
N ALA A 641 -20.21 5.99 11.95
CA ALA A 641 -19.70 7.36 12.13
C ALA A 641 -20.78 8.39 11.68
N VAL A 642 -20.53 9.68 11.97
CA VAL A 642 -21.46 10.79 11.70
C VAL A 642 -20.77 11.97 11.02
N GLY A 643 -21.52 12.76 10.25
CA GLY A 643 -21.04 13.95 9.53
C GLY A 643 -22.19 14.75 8.91
N ASP A 644 -21.87 15.66 7.97
CA ASP A 644 -22.85 16.42 7.17
C ASP A 644 -22.50 16.22 5.69
N PHE A 645 -22.89 15.07 5.13
CA PHE A 645 -22.42 14.57 3.84
C PHE A 645 -23.07 15.31 2.65
N ASN A 646 -24.13 16.09 2.90
CA ASN A 646 -24.89 16.83 1.89
C ASN A 646 -24.82 18.37 2.04
N LYS A 647 -24.14 18.87 3.07
CA LYS A 647 -23.97 20.30 3.41
C LYS A 647 -25.28 21.06 3.64
N ASP A 648 -26.32 20.39 4.10
CA ASP A 648 -27.57 20.99 4.60
C ASP A 648 -27.59 21.22 6.13
N GLY A 649 -26.52 20.78 6.81
CA GLY A 649 -26.27 20.96 8.23
C GLY A 649 -27.01 19.99 9.13
N TRP A 650 -27.76 19.00 8.61
CA TRP A 650 -28.28 17.90 9.43
C TRP A 650 -27.18 16.86 9.67
N THR A 651 -27.28 16.15 10.79
CA THR A 651 -26.31 15.10 11.13
C THR A 651 -26.69 13.80 10.41
N ASP A 652 -25.87 13.43 9.43
CA ASP A 652 -25.94 12.17 8.69
C ASP A 652 -25.23 11.03 9.44
N ILE A 653 -25.56 9.79 9.09
CA ILE A 653 -24.96 8.57 9.66
C ILE A 653 -24.44 7.67 8.55
N VAL A 654 -23.21 7.18 8.69
CA VAL A 654 -22.61 6.12 7.85
C VAL A 654 -22.40 4.85 8.67
N VAL A 655 -22.66 3.67 8.09
CA VAL A 655 -22.62 2.36 8.76
C VAL A 655 -21.84 1.33 7.93
N ALA A 656 -20.85 0.67 8.56
CA ALA A 656 -20.13 -0.47 7.99
C ALA A 656 -20.92 -1.78 8.18
N ASN A 657 -21.36 -2.39 7.08
CA ASN A 657 -22.16 -3.63 7.07
C ASN A 657 -21.27 -4.85 6.78
N ASN A 658 -20.91 -5.59 7.83
CA ASN A 658 -19.92 -6.65 7.76
C ASN A 658 -20.30 -7.82 6.85
N GLU A 659 -21.36 -8.57 7.16
CA GLU A 659 -21.72 -9.78 6.40
C GLU A 659 -22.06 -9.47 4.93
N SER A 660 -22.65 -8.31 4.66
CA SER A 660 -23.09 -7.92 3.31
C SER A 660 -22.07 -7.11 2.49
N SER A 661 -20.88 -6.83 3.05
CA SER A 661 -19.76 -6.18 2.35
C SER A 661 -20.15 -4.86 1.64
N ASN A 662 -20.80 -3.95 2.37
CA ASN A 662 -21.27 -2.66 1.84
C ASN A 662 -21.36 -1.59 2.93
N ILE A 663 -21.76 -0.39 2.53
CA ILE A 663 -21.93 0.78 3.40
C ILE A 663 -23.39 1.23 3.34
N GLY A 664 -24.02 1.39 4.51
CA GLY A 664 -25.32 2.07 4.64
C GLY A 664 -25.09 3.54 4.95
N ILE A 665 -25.73 4.44 4.20
CA ILE A 665 -25.67 5.89 4.44
C ILE A 665 -27.09 6.40 4.65
N PHE A 666 -27.27 7.17 5.70
CA PHE A 666 -28.55 7.69 6.17
C PHE A 666 -28.45 9.22 6.22
N LEU A 667 -29.02 9.88 5.23
CA LEU A 667 -28.98 11.34 5.12
C LEU A 667 -30.14 11.98 5.89
N GLY A 668 -29.85 12.86 6.84
CA GLY A 668 -30.84 13.66 7.55
C GLY A 668 -31.49 14.69 6.64
N TYR A 669 -32.69 15.17 7.00
CA TYR A 669 -33.34 16.33 6.37
C TYR A 669 -34.56 16.84 7.15
N ASP A 670 -35.28 15.95 7.85
CA ASP A 670 -36.35 16.26 8.81
C ASP A 670 -36.62 15.00 9.67
N TYR A 671 -36.09 14.94 10.90
CA TYR A 671 -36.21 13.77 11.78
C TYR A 671 -37.70 13.52 12.15
N PRO A 672 -38.24 12.28 12.10
CA PRO A 672 -37.60 10.96 12.15
C PRO A 672 -37.22 10.34 10.79
N THR A 673 -37.08 11.14 9.74
CA THR A 673 -36.85 10.64 8.39
C THR A 673 -35.39 10.83 7.97
N PHE A 674 -34.68 9.71 7.79
CA PHE A 674 -33.43 9.67 7.03
C PHE A 674 -33.69 9.12 5.63
N ASN A 675 -33.08 9.70 4.60
CA ASN A 675 -32.98 9.11 3.28
C ASN A 675 -31.87 8.05 3.30
N SER A 676 -32.26 6.78 3.29
CA SER A 676 -31.30 5.66 3.31
C SER A 676 -30.88 5.23 1.90
N GLN A 677 -29.58 5.07 1.70
CA GLN A 677 -28.96 4.47 0.52
C GLN A 677 -27.96 3.39 0.95
N ILE A 678 -27.65 2.45 0.05
CA ILE A 678 -26.67 1.39 0.29
C ILE A 678 -25.67 1.40 -0.87
N ILE A 679 -24.43 1.78 -0.58
CA ILE A 679 -23.31 1.76 -1.53
C ILE A 679 -22.59 0.43 -1.39
N ARG A 680 -22.50 -0.34 -2.48
CA ARG A 680 -21.78 -1.62 -2.48
C ARG A 680 -20.31 -1.39 -2.77
N ILE A 681 -19.48 -2.07 -1.99
CA ILE A 681 -18.07 -2.29 -2.28
C ILE A 681 -18.04 -3.32 -3.43
N GLU A 682 -17.29 -3.07 -4.50
CA GLU A 682 -17.23 -3.96 -5.67
C GLU A 682 -16.54 -5.29 -5.30
N GLN A 683 -15.66 -5.25 -4.31
CA GLN A 683 -14.96 -6.39 -3.73
C GLN A 683 -15.92 -7.37 -3.00
N HIS A 684 -16.61 -8.23 -3.75
CA HIS A 684 -17.45 -9.29 -3.19
C HIS A 684 -16.75 -10.10 -2.08
N ASN A 685 -17.46 -10.27 -0.96
CA ASN A 685 -17.01 -10.91 0.28
C ASN A 685 -15.82 -10.20 0.95
N SER A 686 -15.79 -8.85 0.97
CA SER A 686 -14.75 -8.07 1.66
C SER A 686 -14.85 -8.06 3.19
N TYR A 687 -16.06 -8.19 3.75
CA TYR A 687 -16.35 -8.08 5.19
C TYR A 687 -15.96 -6.71 5.77
N THR A 688 -16.80 -5.70 5.54
CA THR A 688 -16.62 -4.32 6.02
C THR A 688 -16.59 -4.29 7.56
N THR A 689 -15.44 -4.04 8.18
CA THR A 689 -15.30 -4.13 9.65
C THR A 689 -15.44 -2.78 10.35
N TYR A 690 -14.90 -1.72 9.75
CA TYR A 690 -14.79 -0.41 10.38
C TYR A 690 -15.04 0.73 9.38
N VAL A 691 -15.46 1.90 9.87
CA VAL A 691 -15.68 3.11 9.05
C VAL A 691 -15.12 4.38 9.72
N VAL A 692 -14.47 5.23 8.91
CA VAL A 692 -14.08 6.59 9.30
C VAL A 692 -14.54 7.60 8.24
N VAL A 693 -14.63 8.85 8.65
CA VAL A 693 -14.88 10.00 7.78
C VAL A 693 -13.80 11.06 7.98
N GLY A 694 -13.48 11.76 6.89
CA GLY A 694 -12.44 12.78 6.74
C GLY A 694 -12.63 13.57 5.44
N ASP A 695 -11.64 14.40 5.07
CA ASP A 695 -11.55 15.10 3.79
C ASP A 695 -10.25 14.63 3.12
N PHE A 696 -10.33 13.60 2.28
CA PHE A 696 -9.18 12.91 1.69
C PHE A 696 -8.74 13.52 0.36
N ASN A 697 -9.57 14.39 -0.24
CA ASN A 697 -9.33 15.03 -1.54
C ASN A 697 -9.18 16.57 -1.49
N GLY A 698 -9.19 17.16 -0.29
CA GLY A 698 -8.97 18.59 -0.05
C GLY A 698 -10.10 19.51 -0.53
N ASP A 699 -11.25 18.97 -0.97
CA ASP A 699 -12.35 19.78 -1.51
C ASP A 699 -13.35 20.26 -0.42
N SER A 700 -13.07 19.94 0.85
CA SER A 700 -13.89 20.26 2.02
C SER A 700 -15.27 19.60 2.02
N GLN A 701 -15.46 18.49 1.28
CA GLN A 701 -16.58 17.56 1.43
C GLN A 701 -16.18 16.43 2.40
N TRP A 702 -17.16 15.63 2.82
CA TRP A 702 -16.90 14.50 3.71
C TRP A 702 -16.81 13.22 2.89
N ASP A 703 -15.64 12.62 2.90
CA ASP A 703 -15.36 11.31 2.31
C ASP A 703 -15.54 10.19 3.33
N ILE A 704 -15.66 8.96 2.82
CA ILE A 704 -15.80 7.75 3.64
C ILE A 704 -14.66 6.78 3.31
N ALA A 705 -13.96 6.28 4.34
CA ALA A 705 -13.05 5.14 4.23
C ALA A 705 -13.55 3.97 5.08
N VAL A 706 -13.40 2.73 4.58
CA VAL A 706 -13.81 1.51 5.30
C VAL A 706 -12.79 0.36 5.20
N THR A 707 -12.62 -0.41 6.28
CA THR A 707 -11.74 -1.60 6.27
C THR A 707 -12.41 -2.83 5.65
N CYS A 708 -11.76 -3.41 4.66
CA CYS A 708 -12.16 -4.61 3.93
C CYS A 708 -11.39 -5.84 4.45
N PHE A 709 -11.83 -6.35 5.60
CA PHE A 709 -11.20 -7.41 6.39
C PHE A 709 -10.65 -8.58 5.56
N LYS A 710 -11.47 -9.25 4.74
CA LYS A 710 -11.02 -10.43 3.96
C LYS A 710 -10.20 -10.09 2.70
N LYS A 711 -9.98 -8.82 2.41
CA LYS A 711 -9.26 -8.34 1.22
C LYS A 711 -7.91 -7.71 1.53
N ASN A 712 -7.60 -7.50 2.82
CA ASN A 712 -6.40 -6.80 3.26
C ASN A 712 -6.31 -5.37 2.68
N SER A 713 -7.43 -4.64 2.66
CA SER A 713 -7.50 -3.29 2.07
C SER A 713 -8.44 -2.34 2.81
N VAL A 714 -8.32 -1.06 2.50
CA VAL A 714 -9.25 0.04 2.82
C VAL A 714 -9.88 0.54 1.53
N SER A 715 -11.20 0.61 1.49
CA SER A 715 -11.95 1.17 0.37
C SER A 715 -12.33 2.62 0.68
N VAL A 716 -12.00 3.54 -0.22
CA VAL A 716 -12.32 4.98 -0.09
C VAL A 716 -13.39 5.37 -1.11
N PHE A 717 -14.30 6.24 -0.68
CA PHE A 717 -15.44 6.76 -1.45
C PHE A 717 -15.45 8.29 -1.29
N LEU A 718 -15.25 9.01 -2.39
CA LEU A 718 -15.19 10.47 -2.39
C LEU A 718 -16.60 11.08 -2.40
N GLY A 719 -16.85 12.06 -1.54
CA GLY A 719 -18.16 12.65 -1.30
C GLY A 719 -18.46 13.82 -2.23
N LEU A 720 -19.51 13.72 -3.05
CA LEU A 720 -19.92 14.77 -4.00
C LEU A 720 -20.69 15.94 -3.32
N GLY A 721 -20.55 16.08 -1.99
CA GLY A 721 -21.14 17.15 -1.15
C GLY A 721 -22.65 17.33 -1.23
N ASN A 722 -23.36 16.38 -1.83
CA ASN A 722 -24.81 16.36 -2.03
C ASN A 722 -25.42 15.10 -1.38
N GLY A 723 -24.66 14.42 -0.53
CA GLY A 723 -25.00 13.14 0.08
C GLY A 723 -24.78 11.92 -0.82
N THR A 724 -24.40 12.09 -2.09
CA THR A 724 -23.94 10.98 -2.96
C THR A 724 -22.42 10.94 -3.02
N PHE A 725 -21.89 9.77 -3.35
CA PHE A 725 -20.46 9.49 -3.38
C PHE A 725 -20.09 8.93 -4.75
N GLU A 726 -18.83 9.09 -5.15
CA GLU A 726 -18.30 8.37 -6.30
C GLU A 726 -18.24 6.85 -6.01
N ASN A 727 -17.98 6.06 -7.06
CA ASN A 727 -17.71 4.64 -6.89
C ASN A 727 -16.43 4.44 -6.05
N GLU A 728 -16.25 3.22 -5.52
CA GLU A 728 -15.00 2.80 -4.86
C GLU A 728 -13.81 3.16 -5.76
N ILE A 729 -12.79 3.85 -5.21
CA ILE A 729 -11.57 4.18 -5.96
C ILE A 729 -11.00 2.88 -6.52
N SER A 730 -10.79 2.85 -7.84
CA SER A 730 -10.77 1.59 -8.62
C SER A 730 -9.70 0.56 -8.21
N ASN A 731 -8.67 1.00 -7.49
CA ASN A 731 -7.78 0.14 -6.70
C ASN A 731 -8.01 0.45 -5.20
N PRO A 732 -8.58 -0.48 -4.42
CA PRO A 732 -8.73 -0.31 -2.97
C PRO A 732 -7.37 -0.30 -2.29
N LEU A 733 -7.11 0.68 -1.42
CA LEU A 733 -5.83 0.91 -0.74
C LEU A 733 -5.42 -0.35 0.04
N PRO A 734 -4.42 -1.13 -0.42
CA PRO A 734 -4.03 -2.34 0.26
C PRO A 734 -3.26 -2.02 1.55
N THR A 735 -3.26 -2.98 2.44
CA THR A 735 -2.76 -2.86 3.81
C THR A 735 -2.11 -4.19 4.19
N SER A 736 -1.37 -4.22 5.31
CA SER A 736 -1.17 -5.54 5.92
C SER A 736 -2.49 -6.10 6.42
N SER A 737 -2.45 -7.34 6.87
CA SER A 737 -3.58 -8.22 6.63
C SER A 737 -4.74 -8.04 7.62
N TYR A 738 -5.95 -8.42 7.22
CA TYR A 738 -7.24 -8.11 7.88
C TYR A 738 -7.27 -6.78 8.64
N PRO A 739 -7.36 -5.62 7.99
CA PRO A 739 -7.61 -4.37 8.69
C PRO A 739 -8.97 -4.41 9.43
N THR A 740 -9.02 -3.92 10.67
CA THR A 740 -10.25 -3.90 11.51
C THR A 740 -10.53 -2.57 12.20
N ALA A 741 -9.62 -1.60 12.07
CA ALA A 741 -9.62 -0.37 12.83
C ALA A 741 -8.83 0.70 12.06
N MET A 742 -9.31 1.94 12.10
CA MET A 742 -8.66 3.08 11.46
C MET A 742 -8.79 4.34 12.31
N VAL A 743 -7.80 5.23 12.17
CA VAL A 743 -7.87 6.62 12.60
C VAL A 743 -7.48 7.53 11.44
N VAL A 744 -7.91 8.79 11.48
CA VAL A 744 -7.62 9.80 10.44
C VAL A 744 -6.95 10.97 11.13
N GLY A 745 -5.92 11.53 10.51
CA GLY A 745 -5.14 12.65 11.02
C GLY A 745 -4.27 13.24 9.92
N ASP A 746 -3.36 14.13 10.30
CA ASP A 746 -2.25 14.62 9.49
C ASP A 746 -0.98 14.21 10.25
N PHE A 747 -0.30 13.15 9.81
CA PHE A 747 0.83 12.55 10.53
C PHE A 747 2.18 13.08 10.04
N ASN A 748 2.25 13.69 8.86
CA ASN A 748 3.47 14.29 8.32
C ASN A 748 3.52 15.84 8.46
N ASN A 749 2.40 16.48 8.84
CA ASN A 749 2.17 17.93 8.90
C ASN A 749 2.21 18.60 7.50
N ASP A 750 1.55 18.00 6.51
CA ASP A 750 1.37 18.58 5.16
C ASP A 750 -0.02 19.21 4.92
N ASN A 751 -0.95 19.06 5.89
CA ASN A 751 -2.35 19.52 5.90
C ASN A 751 -3.35 18.65 5.09
N GLN A 752 -2.98 17.42 4.71
CA GLN A 752 -3.85 16.46 4.04
C GLN A 752 -4.36 15.39 5.04
N SER A 753 -5.44 14.66 4.71
CA SER A 753 -5.98 13.63 5.61
C SER A 753 -5.36 12.26 5.29
N ASP A 754 -4.50 11.80 6.19
CA ASP A 754 -3.91 10.46 6.21
C ASP A 754 -4.83 9.44 6.92
N ILE A 755 -4.58 8.14 6.73
CA ILE A 755 -5.26 7.05 7.45
C ILE A 755 -4.24 6.10 8.08
N VAL A 756 -4.27 5.93 9.39
CA VAL A 756 -3.50 4.87 10.09
C VAL A 756 -4.42 3.68 10.35
N VAL A 757 -3.98 2.48 9.91
CA VAL A 757 -4.78 1.25 9.87
C VAL A 757 -4.15 0.16 10.73
N VAL A 758 -4.90 -0.37 11.71
CA VAL A 758 -4.45 -1.52 12.50
C VAL A 758 -4.69 -2.80 11.70
N ASN A 759 -3.60 -3.44 11.29
CA ASN A 759 -3.64 -4.63 10.46
C ASN A 759 -3.77 -5.86 11.32
N SER A 760 -5.02 -6.16 11.65
CA SER A 760 -5.40 -7.16 12.63
C SER A 760 -4.93 -8.56 12.35
N ARG A 761 -4.45 -8.82 11.14
CA ARG A 761 -3.85 -10.06 10.63
C ARG A 761 -2.42 -9.90 10.16
N GLY A 762 -1.93 -8.70 9.87
CA GLY A 762 -0.52 -8.46 9.55
C GLY A 762 0.45 -8.32 10.74
N LYS A 763 -0.02 -8.35 12.01
CA LYS A 763 0.79 -8.06 13.22
C LYS A 763 1.55 -6.73 13.16
N THR A 764 0.92 -5.77 12.49
CA THR A 764 1.50 -4.50 12.06
C THR A 764 0.43 -3.42 12.05
N ILE A 765 0.87 -2.18 11.87
CA ILE A 765 0.03 -1.05 11.52
C ILE A 765 0.58 -0.51 10.19
N SER A 766 -0.30 -0.21 9.24
CA SER A 766 0.03 0.54 8.03
C SER A 766 -0.32 2.00 8.29
N VAL A 767 0.59 2.89 7.90
CA VAL A 767 0.23 4.27 7.58
C VAL A 767 -0.39 4.25 6.16
N LEU A 768 -1.10 5.31 5.79
CA LEU A 768 -1.54 5.59 4.43
C LEU A 768 -1.51 7.13 4.32
N LEU A 769 -0.46 7.70 3.74
CA LEU A 769 -0.30 9.16 3.65
C LEU A 769 -1.12 9.72 2.50
N GLY A 770 -1.99 10.70 2.74
CA GLY A 770 -2.96 11.20 1.77
C GLY A 770 -2.36 12.24 0.81
N TYR A 771 -2.42 12.01 -0.49
CA TYR A 771 -1.99 12.98 -1.52
C TYR A 771 -2.99 14.14 -1.75
N GLY A 772 -3.89 14.39 -0.79
CA GLY A 772 -4.88 15.49 -0.85
C GLY A 772 -5.76 15.50 -2.11
N ASN A 773 -5.93 14.34 -2.75
CA ASN A 773 -6.67 14.17 -4.00
C ASN A 773 -7.54 12.89 -4.01
N GLY A 774 -7.71 12.24 -2.85
CA GLY A 774 -8.39 10.96 -2.67
C GLY A 774 -7.50 9.73 -2.81
N THR A 775 -6.27 9.87 -3.32
CA THR A 775 -5.26 8.80 -3.37
C THR A 775 -4.25 8.92 -2.23
N PHE A 776 -3.56 7.82 -1.92
CA PHE A 776 -2.66 7.70 -0.78
C PHE A 776 -1.38 6.94 -1.15
N ALA A 777 -0.28 7.21 -0.45
CA ALA A 777 0.86 6.30 -0.37
C ALA A 777 0.52 5.08 0.52
N THR A 778 1.17 3.93 0.28
CA THR A 778 0.97 2.62 0.97
C THR A 778 2.29 2.09 1.55
N ASP A 779 2.33 1.06 2.44
CA ASP A 779 3.33 1.10 3.55
C ASP A 779 3.64 -0.21 4.39
N ILE A 780 4.90 -0.67 4.79
CA ILE A 780 6.17 -0.95 4.02
C ILE A 780 7.70 -0.73 4.58
N SER A 781 8.08 0.00 5.68
CA SER A 781 9.45 0.62 5.97
C SER A 781 10.54 -0.16 6.74
N LYS A 782 11.78 0.43 6.78
CA LYS A 782 12.80 0.34 7.88
C LYS A 782 13.78 1.54 8.03
N SER A 783 14.04 1.99 9.27
CA SER A 783 15.36 1.91 9.94
C SER A 783 15.33 2.62 11.31
N THR A 784 16.09 2.20 12.34
CA THR A 784 17.03 1.05 12.42
C THR A 784 16.41 -0.15 13.15
#